data_AF-A0A950E4H5-F1
#
_entry.id   AF-A0A950E4H5-F1
#
_cell.length_a   1.000
_cell.length_b   1.000
_cell.length_c   1.000
_cell.angle_alpha   90.00
_cell.angle_beta   90.00
_cell.angle_gamma   90.00
#
_symmetry.space_group_name_H-M   'P 1'
#
loop_
_entity.id
_entity.type
_entity.pdbx_description
1 polymer ?
#
loop_
_entity_poly.entity_id
_entity_poly.type
_entity_poly.pdbx_seq_one_letter_code
_entity_poly.pdbx_strand_id
1 'polypeptide(L)'
;NPPPTIDPALVEETKAFLGWLAEDNFTFIGYREYDLVDEGDEARLEPIEGSGLGILKDPPTKAPKKLAGKALTVGREPQILLLTKANSPSPIHRPAYLDYIGVKKYSEGGQVIAERRFLGLYTTRAYKASPRSIPIIRGKVEGVLERAGVPPASHDRKALLEILESYTRDSLFQMETEDLYNLSIGILGLGERQRLKLFLWRDPLDRFVECLVCIPRDRFNTENRERVGRILMEALGGVALDWTLQLSESRLARVHYIIRLGEDPVTGYDVATIEARLVQVIRAWTDELREALIDEHGEEDGIKLFKRYERAFPPGYRSDWVARSAVADIARIEELASTEDPITSTYRPLEAPDGMVRLKLFSSGGVLLSDVLPTLEHLGAKVADERPYEIAPADRPPAFIYDFGLQADAENLERVRDLLHDAFLGVWRGELEDDGLNGLVLGATLTGRQVSIIRAIAKYLRQGGIGFSDAYIERTLTGHPDIARLLIRLFEARLDPDAHDEDAAERLGNEIEEALDAVPSLDEDRILRSFLTVVRATVRTNVFQPGADGKPHPYLSFKLDSAQIPILPLPKPQFEIFVYSPRVEAVHLRGGKVARGGLRWSDRREDFRTEVLGLMKAQMIKNALIVPVGAKGGIVLKRPPAQGGREALQNEAIACYKTFLSGMLDIT
;
A
#
# COMPACT_ATOMS: atom_id res chain seq x y z
N ASN A 1 58.21 34.85 4.75
CA ASN A 1 57.88 35.91 3.76
C ASN A 1 57.28 35.24 2.55
N PRO A 2 56.09 35.66 2.11
CA PRO A 2 55.51 35.17 0.85
C PRO A 2 56.42 35.59 -0.32
N PRO A 3 56.48 34.79 -1.39
CA PRO A 3 57.24 35.17 -2.58
C PRO A 3 56.67 36.44 -3.23
N PRO A 4 57.49 37.22 -3.94
CA PRO A 4 57.08 38.50 -4.54
C PRO A 4 55.99 38.36 -5.61
N THR A 5 55.69 37.14 -6.04
CA THR A 5 54.64 36.80 -7.02
C THR A 5 53.23 36.73 -6.43
N ILE A 6 53.08 36.77 -5.10
CA ILE A 6 51.78 36.71 -4.44
C ILE A 6 51.29 38.13 -4.09
N ASP A 7 50.00 38.38 -4.36
CA ASP A 7 49.34 39.65 -4.07
C ASP A 7 49.49 40.03 -2.57
N PRO A 8 50.08 41.20 -2.25
CA PRO A 8 50.18 41.69 -0.87
C PRO A 8 48.85 41.74 -0.12
N ALA A 9 47.73 42.00 -0.79
CA ALA A 9 46.40 42.01 -0.16
C ALA A 9 46.02 40.60 0.34
N LEU A 10 46.32 39.56 -0.44
CA LEU A 10 46.07 38.16 -0.06
C LEU A 10 46.91 37.75 1.16
N VAL A 11 48.13 38.28 1.27
CA VAL A 11 49.03 38.03 2.40
C VAL A 11 48.45 38.62 3.68
N GLU A 12 48.02 39.88 3.65
CA GLU A 12 47.42 40.53 4.82
C GLU A 12 46.09 39.86 5.22
N GLU A 13 45.26 39.48 4.25
CA GLU A 13 44.03 38.75 4.52
C GLU A 13 44.30 37.37 5.14
N THR A 14 45.33 36.67 4.66
CA THR A 14 45.78 35.39 5.23
C THR A 14 46.25 35.55 6.67
N LYS A 15 47.05 36.58 6.97
CA LYS A 15 47.49 36.87 8.35
C LYS A 15 46.29 37.16 9.25
N ALA A 16 45.33 37.96 8.77
CA ALA A 16 44.11 38.25 9.50
C ALA A 16 43.30 36.98 9.77
N PHE A 17 43.19 36.08 8.80
CA PHE A 17 42.52 34.79 8.97
C PHE A 17 43.21 33.90 10.01
N LEU A 18 44.53 33.74 9.93
CA LEU A 18 45.30 32.95 10.90
C LEU A 18 45.20 33.53 12.32
N GLY A 19 45.23 34.85 12.46
CA GLY A 19 44.96 35.54 13.72
C GLY A 19 43.55 35.27 14.23
N TRP A 20 42.56 35.38 13.35
CA TRP A 20 41.16 35.10 13.68
C TRP A 20 40.95 33.66 14.16
N LEU A 21 41.61 32.65 13.56
CA LEU A 21 41.56 31.27 14.05
C LEU A 21 42.08 31.14 15.48
N ALA A 22 43.14 31.87 15.83
CA ALA A 22 43.76 31.86 17.15
C ALA A 22 42.90 32.56 18.23
N GLU A 23 41.93 33.41 17.83
CA GLU A 23 40.98 34.10 18.73
C GLU A 23 39.76 33.22 19.07
N ASP A 24 39.98 31.94 19.37
CA ASP A 24 38.95 30.95 19.73
C ASP A 24 37.87 30.69 18.66
N ASN A 25 38.15 31.03 17.39
CA ASN A 25 37.26 30.68 16.28
C ASN A 25 37.52 29.28 15.72
N PHE A 26 38.63 28.64 16.13
CA PHE A 26 38.99 27.29 15.73
C PHE A 26 39.57 26.49 16.89
N THR A 27 39.10 25.26 17.07
CA THR A 27 39.70 24.30 17.99
C THR A 27 40.75 23.49 17.26
N PHE A 28 42.03 23.75 17.55
CA PHE A 28 43.16 23.01 17.01
C PHE A 28 43.27 21.62 17.67
N ILE A 29 43.20 20.57 16.85
CA ILE A 29 43.22 19.16 17.31
C ILE A 29 44.52 18.47 16.89
N GLY A 30 45.11 18.84 15.75
CA GLY A 30 46.37 18.29 15.27
C GLY A 30 47.15 19.25 14.39
N TYR A 31 48.48 19.09 14.37
CA TYR A 31 49.38 19.86 13.52
C TYR A 31 50.55 19.01 13.03
N ARG A 32 51.02 19.24 11.80
CA ARG A 32 52.28 18.67 11.29
C ARG A 32 52.81 19.46 10.08
N GLU A 33 54.14 19.51 9.93
CA GLU A 33 54.78 20.01 8.70
C GLU A 33 55.08 18.88 7.72
N TYR A 34 54.93 19.17 6.43
CA TYR A 34 55.23 18.26 5.34
C TYR A 34 56.08 18.95 4.28
N ASP A 35 57.08 18.26 3.74
CA ASP A 35 57.78 18.68 2.54
C ASP A 35 57.07 18.13 1.31
N LEU A 36 56.92 18.95 0.27
CA LEU A 36 56.41 18.53 -1.02
C LEU A 36 57.57 18.00 -1.86
N VAL A 37 57.66 16.68 -1.97
CA VAL A 37 58.75 15.99 -2.66
C VAL A 37 58.26 15.43 -3.97
N ASP A 38 58.89 15.84 -5.08
CA ASP A 38 58.54 15.37 -6.42
C ASP A 38 59.01 13.92 -6.65
N GLU A 39 58.15 13.12 -7.27
CA GLU A 39 58.41 11.73 -7.70
C GLU A 39 57.95 11.57 -9.16
N GLY A 40 58.69 12.14 -10.11
CA GLY A 40 58.33 12.11 -11.54
C GLY A 40 57.11 13.00 -11.84
N ASP A 41 56.06 12.39 -12.40
CA ASP A 41 54.77 13.07 -12.67
C ASP A 41 53.85 13.14 -11.43
N GLU A 42 54.30 12.61 -10.30
CA GLU A 42 53.61 12.61 -9.01
C GLU A 42 54.40 13.45 -8.00
N ALA A 43 53.78 13.79 -6.86
CA ALA A 43 54.51 14.29 -5.70
C ALA A 43 54.00 13.62 -4.42
N ARG A 44 54.75 13.69 -3.34
CA ARG A 44 54.33 13.23 -2.02
C ARG A 44 54.49 14.33 -0.98
N LEU A 45 53.58 14.35 -0.01
CA LEU A 45 53.72 15.17 1.20
C LEU A 45 54.43 14.33 2.25
N GLU A 46 55.74 14.52 2.36
CA GLU A 46 56.60 13.77 3.26
C GLU A 46 56.62 14.43 4.65
N PRO A 47 56.22 13.72 5.72
CA PRO A 47 56.14 14.32 7.05
C PRO A 47 57.52 14.68 7.58
N ILE A 48 57.67 15.91 8.08
CA ILE A 48 58.88 16.32 8.79
C ILE A 48 58.87 15.72 10.20
N GLU A 49 59.85 14.86 10.49
CA GLU A 49 59.98 14.17 11.77
C GLU A 49 60.05 15.16 12.95
N GLY A 50 59.36 14.84 14.05
CA GLY A 50 59.32 15.69 15.25
C GLY A 50 58.45 16.95 15.16
N SER A 51 57.90 17.31 13.99
CA SER A 51 57.02 18.48 13.83
C SER A 51 55.58 18.27 14.32
N GLY A 52 55.19 17.02 14.59
CA GLY A 52 53.81 16.63 14.87
C GLY A 52 53.30 17.03 16.27
N LEU A 53 52.08 17.55 16.35
CA LEU A 53 51.37 17.86 17.59
C LEU A 53 49.93 17.32 17.58
N GLY A 54 49.34 17.17 18.77
CA GLY A 54 47.95 16.72 18.95
C GLY A 54 47.72 15.31 18.39
N ILE A 55 46.62 15.11 17.64
CA ILE A 55 46.33 13.82 16.99
C ILE A 55 47.34 13.43 15.90
N LEU A 56 48.20 14.37 15.49
CA LEU A 56 49.29 14.15 14.54
C LEU A 56 50.65 14.13 15.25
N LYS A 57 50.73 13.74 16.53
CA LYS A 57 52.02 13.62 17.24
C LYS A 57 52.83 12.41 16.78
N ASP A 58 52.21 11.24 16.71
CA ASP A 58 52.90 9.99 16.37
C ASP A 58 53.12 9.83 14.86
N PRO A 59 54.26 9.30 14.41
CA PRO A 59 54.56 9.14 12.98
C PRO A 59 53.43 8.40 12.25
N PRO A 60 53.13 8.76 11.00
CA PRO A 60 52.00 8.19 10.30
C PRO A 60 52.22 6.68 10.11
N THR A 61 51.22 5.88 10.49
CA THR A 61 51.26 4.41 10.42
C THR A 61 51.14 3.86 9.01
N LYS A 62 50.72 4.71 8.05
CA LYS A 62 50.64 4.40 6.62
C LYS A 62 51.59 5.30 5.86
N ALA A 63 52.15 4.77 4.77
CA ALA A 63 52.94 5.55 3.84
C ALA A 63 52.13 6.78 3.35
N PRO A 64 52.78 7.95 3.14
CA PRO A 64 52.10 9.11 2.59
C PRO A 64 51.48 8.76 1.25
N LYS A 65 50.21 9.14 1.04
CA LYS A 65 49.57 8.97 -0.27
C LYS A 65 50.26 9.88 -1.28
N LYS A 66 50.51 9.34 -2.47
CA LYS A 66 50.98 10.11 -3.62
C LYS A 66 49.89 11.09 -4.07
N LEU A 67 50.30 12.30 -4.39
CA LEU A 67 49.51 13.33 -5.04
C LEU A 67 49.69 13.19 -6.54
N ALA A 68 48.59 12.96 -7.25
CA ALA A 68 48.51 12.92 -8.70
C ALA A 68 47.28 13.70 -9.18
N GLY A 69 47.24 14.04 -10.48
CA GLY A 69 46.12 14.75 -11.08
C GLY A 69 45.76 16.05 -10.34
N LYS A 70 44.47 16.22 -10.04
CA LYS A 70 43.93 17.44 -9.40
C LYS A 70 44.55 17.72 -8.03
N ALA A 71 44.84 16.69 -7.23
CA ALA A 71 45.46 16.86 -5.92
C ALA A 71 46.89 17.42 -6.02
N LEU A 72 47.63 17.05 -7.07
CA LEU A 72 48.95 17.60 -7.36
C LEU A 72 48.84 19.05 -7.87
N THR A 73 47.87 19.33 -8.74
CA THR A 73 47.59 20.69 -9.21
C THR A 73 47.31 21.63 -8.04
N VAL A 74 46.35 21.27 -7.17
CA VAL A 74 46.00 22.04 -5.96
C VAL A 74 47.21 22.17 -5.02
N GLY A 75 48.01 21.12 -4.87
CA GLY A 75 49.23 21.15 -4.06
C GLY A 75 50.26 22.18 -4.56
N ARG A 76 50.39 22.33 -5.88
CA ARG A 76 51.36 23.22 -6.54
C ARG A 76 50.82 24.63 -6.81
N GLU A 77 49.51 24.84 -6.76
CA GLU A 77 48.90 26.15 -7.00
C GLU A 77 49.47 27.23 -6.06
N PRO A 78 49.75 28.43 -6.56
CA PRO A 78 50.37 29.51 -5.78
C PRO A 78 49.40 30.21 -4.81
N GLN A 79 48.42 29.48 -4.26
CA GLN A 79 47.52 29.96 -3.19
C GLN A 79 48.07 29.64 -1.80
N ILE A 80 48.16 30.65 -0.92
CA ILE A 80 48.80 30.50 0.40
C ILE A 80 48.07 29.48 1.30
N LEU A 81 46.74 29.46 1.24
CA LEU A 81 45.88 28.64 2.07
C LEU A 81 45.17 27.56 1.24
N LEU A 82 45.05 26.37 1.81
CA LEU A 82 44.15 25.31 1.37
C LEU A 82 43.14 25.03 2.49
N LEU A 83 41.87 25.34 2.25
CA LEU A 83 40.77 25.15 3.22
C LEU A 83 39.81 24.08 2.68
N THR A 84 39.74 22.92 3.33
CA THR A 84 38.90 21.78 2.90
C THR A 84 38.51 20.90 4.10
N LYS A 85 37.82 19.78 3.87
CA LYS A 85 37.52 18.75 4.88
C LYS A 85 38.50 17.59 4.80
N ALA A 86 38.97 17.14 5.95
CA ALA A 86 39.74 15.91 6.07
C ALA A 86 38.85 14.66 5.93
N ASN A 87 39.46 13.52 5.58
CA ASN A 87 38.75 12.24 5.44
C ASN A 87 38.48 11.55 6.78
N SER A 88 38.98 12.10 7.88
CA SER A 88 38.84 11.52 9.22
C SER A 88 37.77 12.28 10.03
N PRO A 89 36.84 11.57 10.67
CA PRO A 89 35.92 12.17 11.63
C PRO A 89 36.69 12.70 12.84
N SER A 90 36.14 13.74 13.48
CA SER A 90 36.69 14.26 14.73
C SER A 90 36.58 13.21 15.84
N PRO A 91 37.67 12.90 16.57
CA PRO A 91 37.62 11.99 17.71
C PRO A 91 36.95 12.62 18.95
N ILE A 92 36.72 13.93 18.94
CA ILE A 92 36.25 14.72 20.09
C ILE A 92 35.18 15.73 19.63
N HIS A 93 34.32 16.17 20.54
CA HIS A 93 33.36 17.29 20.43
C HIS A 93 32.07 17.00 19.65
N ARG A 94 32.12 16.59 18.38
CA ARG A 94 30.93 16.24 17.58
C ARG A 94 31.28 15.26 16.44
N PRO A 95 30.35 14.38 16.01
CA PRO A 95 30.56 13.51 14.86
C PRO A 95 30.50 14.33 13.56
N ALA A 96 31.59 15.03 13.26
CA ALA A 96 31.80 15.79 12.04
C ALA A 96 33.22 15.52 11.51
N TYR A 97 33.41 15.64 10.19
CA TYR A 97 34.75 15.59 9.60
C TYR A 97 35.60 16.78 10.04
N LEU A 98 36.89 16.51 10.30
CA LEU A 98 37.84 17.55 10.70
C LEU A 98 38.02 18.57 9.55
N ASP A 99 38.11 19.83 9.92
CA ASP A 99 38.55 20.91 9.04
C ASP A 99 40.05 20.79 8.80
N TYR A 100 40.45 20.92 7.54
CA TYR A 100 41.81 20.90 7.07
C TYR A 100 42.22 22.31 6.66
N ILE A 101 43.25 22.84 7.31
CA ILE A 101 43.84 24.14 7.00
C ILE A 101 45.32 23.91 6.66
N GLY A 102 45.64 23.97 5.36
CA GLY A 102 46.99 23.90 4.84
C GLY A 102 47.56 25.29 4.62
N VAL A 103 48.72 25.59 5.20
CA VAL A 103 49.46 26.84 4.93
C VAL A 103 50.72 26.50 4.15
N LYS A 104 50.78 26.91 2.89
CA LYS A 104 51.87 26.57 1.98
C LYS A 104 53.14 27.37 2.28
N LYS A 105 54.29 26.72 2.14
CA LYS A 105 55.64 27.29 2.22
C LYS A 105 56.21 27.35 0.81
N TYR A 106 56.91 28.44 0.53
CA TYR A 106 57.43 28.74 -0.80
C TYR A 106 58.95 28.81 -0.79
N SER A 107 59.56 28.42 -1.91
CA SER A 107 60.97 28.68 -2.20
C SER A 107 61.21 30.16 -2.52
N GLU A 108 62.48 30.57 -2.58
CA GLU A 108 62.86 31.91 -3.05
C GLU A 108 62.37 32.20 -4.48
N GLY A 109 62.27 31.17 -5.32
CA GLY A 109 61.72 31.24 -6.67
C GLY A 109 60.19 31.27 -6.75
N GLY A 110 59.49 31.25 -5.62
CA GLY A 110 58.03 31.33 -5.55
C GLY A 110 57.27 30.04 -5.85
N GLN A 111 57.94 28.89 -5.83
CA GLN A 111 57.30 27.57 -5.94
C GLN A 111 56.92 27.02 -4.57
N VAL A 112 55.80 26.30 -4.49
CA VAL A 112 55.40 25.61 -3.25
C VAL A 112 56.36 24.45 -2.99
N ILE A 113 56.96 24.40 -1.81
CA ILE A 113 57.95 23.38 -1.41
C ILE A 113 57.53 22.59 -0.16
N ALA A 114 56.59 23.09 0.62
CA ALA A 114 56.16 22.45 1.86
C ALA A 114 54.78 22.96 2.29
N GLU A 115 54.18 22.30 3.27
CA GLU A 115 52.87 22.62 3.84
C GLU A 115 52.90 22.50 5.37
N ARG A 116 52.31 23.48 6.06
CA ARG A 116 51.94 23.39 7.46
C ARG A 116 50.46 23.02 7.55
N ARG A 117 50.19 21.83 8.06
CA ARG A 117 48.82 21.28 8.14
C ARG A 117 48.28 21.42 9.55
N PHE A 118 47.12 22.06 9.66
CA PHE A 118 46.31 22.09 10.88
C PHE A 118 45.03 21.29 10.66
N LEU A 119 44.68 20.46 11.64
CA LEU A 119 43.41 19.73 11.71
C LEU A 119 42.64 20.19 12.94
N GLY A 120 41.33 20.41 12.78
CA GLY A 120 40.51 20.88 13.88
C GLY A 120 39.04 21.01 13.53
N LEU A 121 38.33 21.86 14.28
CA LEU A 121 36.93 22.19 14.05
C LEU A 121 36.70 23.68 14.28
N TYR A 122 35.92 24.33 13.40
CA TYR A 122 35.41 25.67 13.68
C TYR A 122 34.50 25.67 14.92
N THR A 123 34.62 26.69 15.77
CA THR A 123 33.84 26.79 17.02
C THR A 123 32.44 27.36 16.76
N THR A 124 31.55 27.26 17.75
CA THR A 124 30.23 27.92 17.68
C THR A 124 30.33 29.43 17.47
N ARG A 125 31.42 30.07 17.92
CA ARG A 125 31.68 31.49 17.70
C ARG A 125 31.87 31.79 16.21
N ALA A 126 32.67 30.98 15.51
CA ALA A 126 32.83 31.09 14.06
C ALA A 126 31.50 30.96 13.32
N TYR A 127 30.67 29.99 13.71
CA TYR A 127 29.36 29.77 13.07
C TYR A 127 28.34 30.90 13.28
N LYS A 128 28.46 31.66 14.37
CA LYS A 128 27.57 32.79 14.68
C LYS A 128 28.12 34.15 14.19
N ALA A 129 29.40 34.23 13.84
CA ALA A 129 30.01 35.46 13.35
C ALA A 129 29.46 35.81 11.96
N SER A 130 29.19 37.09 11.69
CA SER A 130 28.74 37.54 10.37
C SER A 130 29.85 37.24 9.33
N PRO A 131 29.54 36.65 8.17
CA PRO A 131 30.47 36.43 7.05
C PRO A 131 31.26 37.69 6.68
N ARG A 132 30.67 38.88 6.86
CA ARG A 132 31.30 40.17 6.57
C ARG A 132 32.43 40.54 7.53
N SER A 133 32.51 39.88 8.68
CA SER A 133 33.56 40.08 9.68
C SER A 133 34.66 39.02 9.62
N ILE A 134 34.43 37.91 8.93
CA ILE A 134 35.36 36.79 8.89
C ILE A 134 36.37 37.03 7.75
N PRO A 135 37.69 37.08 8.03
CA PRO A 135 38.69 37.21 6.98
C PRO A 135 38.56 36.12 5.91
N ILE A 136 38.96 36.40 4.68
CA ILE A 136 38.73 35.59 3.47
C ILE A 136 37.27 35.61 3.02
N ILE A 137 36.32 35.29 3.91
CA ILE A 137 34.89 35.27 3.59
C ILE A 137 34.36 36.68 3.30
N ARG A 138 34.79 37.70 4.07
CA ARG A 138 34.35 39.09 3.88
C ARG A 138 34.63 39.60 2.47
N GLY A 139 35.79 39.26 1.92
CA GLY A 139 36.17 39.60 0.54
C GLY A 139 35.30 38.89 -0.49
N LYS A 140 34.96 37.61 -0.28
CA LYS A 140 34.00 36.89 -1.15
C LYS A 140 32.62 37.54 -1.12
N VAL A 141 32.13 37.90 0.07
CA VAL A 141 30.84 38.57 0.25
C VAL A 141 30.84 39.92 -0.47
N GLU A 142 31.88 40.74 -0.27
CA GLU A 142 32.02 42.03 -0.97
C GLU A 142 32.09 41.85 -2.50
N GLY A 143 32.87 40.88 -2.99
CA GLY A 143 32.96 40.58 -4.42
C GLY A 143 31.62 40.16 -5.03
N VAL A 144 30.83 39.32 -4.35
CA VAL A 144 29.47 38.95 -4.79
C VAL A 144 28.57 40.18 -4.86
N LEU A 145 28.63 41.02 -3.83
CA LEU A 145 27.82 42.20 -3.69
C LEU A 145 28.16 43.29 -4.72
N GLU A 146 29.44 43.46 -5.06
CA GLU A 146 29.90 44.37 -6.12
C GLU A 146 29.46 43.85 -7.50
N ARG A 147 29.70 42.56 -7.77
CA ARG A 147 29.31 41.93 -9.04
C ARG A 147 27.80 41.95 -9.28
N ALA A 148 27.00 41.83 -8.23
CA ALA A 148 25.54 41.90 -8.32
C ALA A 148 25.02 43.27 -8.77
N GLY A 149 25.79 44.35 -8.59
CA GLY A 149 25.39 45.70 -9.01
C GLY A 149 24.11 46.23 -8.35
N VAL A 150 23.62 45.59 -7.29
CA VAL A 150 22.38 45.97 -6.60
C VAL A 150 22.62 47.23 -5.74
N PRO A 151 21.74 48.26 -5.80
CA PRO A 151 21.94 49.49 -5.03
C PRO A 151 22.02 49.24 -3.51
N PRO A 152 22.92 49.91 -2.76
CA PRO A 152 23.16 49.63 -1.33
C PRO A 152 21.93 49.71 -0.42
N ALA A 153 20.92 50.51 -0.78
CA ALA A 153 19.68 50.69 -0.01
C ALA A 153 18.47 49.91 -0.56
N SER A 154 18.65 49.05 -1.57
CA SER A 154 17.54 48.33 -2.20
C SER A 154 17.04 47.14 -1.36
N HIS A 155 15.80 46.72 -1.62
CA HIS A 155 15.25 45.48 -1.06
C HIS A 155 16.09 44.27 -1.47
N ASP A 156 16.50 44.20 -2.74
CA ASP A 156 17.31 43.10 -3.28
C ASP A 156 18.69 43.01 -2.62
N ARG A 157 19.30 44.15 -2.24
CA ARG A 157 20.56 44.16 -1.48
C ARG A 157 20.38 43.53 -0.11
N LYS A 158 19.28 43.83 0.59
CA LYS A 158 18.96 43.24 1.90
C LYS A 158 18.71 41.74 1.77
N ALA A 159 17.89 41.33 0.80
CA ALA A 159 17.61 39.92 0.54
C ALA A 159 18.87 39.13 0.15
N LEU A 160 19.75 39.71 -0.68
CA LEU A 160 21.02 39.09 -1.05
C LEU A 160 21.95 38.92 0.16
N LEU A 161 22.02 39.94 1.03
CA LEU A 161 22.78 39.85 2.28
C LEU A 161 22.21 38.77 3.21
N GLU A 162 20.89 38.68 3.35
CA GLU A 162 20.24 37.62 4.12
C GLU A 162 20.56 36.24 3.56
N ILE A 163 20.55 36.06 2.23
CA ILE A 163 20.95 34.80 1.59
C ILE A 163 22.41 34.46 1.94
N LEU A 164 23.32 35.43 1.85
CA LEU A 164 24.75 35.23 2.14
C LEU A 164 25.02 34.92 3.62
N GLU A 165 24.28 35.56 4.54
CA GLU A 165 24.34 35.27 5.99
C GLU A 165 23.84 33.86 6.33
N SER A 166 22.99 33.32 5.46
CA SER A 166 22.28 32.06 5.66
C SER A 166 23.12 30.81 5.37
N TYR A 167 24.23 30.94 4.63
CA TYR A 167 25.12 29.81 4.35
C TYR A 167 25.91 29.37 5.60
N THR A 168 26.25 28.09 5.63
CA THR A 168 27.23 27.59 6.59
C THR A 168 28.59 28.20 6.31
N ARG A 169 29.39 28.42 7.36
CA ARG A 169 30.73 29.02 7.21
C ARG A 169 31.65 28.08 6.44
N ASP A 170 31.47 26.77 6.62
CA ASP A 170 32.17 25.73 5.86
C ASP A 170 31.98 25.90 4.35
N SER A 171 30.74 26.03 3.89
CA SER A 171 30.46 26.17 2.45
C SER A 171 30.99 27.51 1.91
N LEU A 172 30.95 28.60 2.70
CA LEU A 172 31.54 29.89 2.31
C LEU A 172 33.07 29.85 2.17
N PHE A 173 33.76 29.09 3.02
CA PHE A 173 35.21 28.90 2.86
C PHE A 173 35.54 28.12 1.59
N GLN A 174 34.74 27.11 1.25
CA GLN A 174 35.00 26.18 0.14
C GLN A 174 34.53 26.71 -1.23
N MET A 175 33.40 27.42 -1.30
CA MET A 175 32.88 27.94 -2.55
C MET A 175 33.75 29.07 -3.12
N GLU A 176 34.03 29.03 -4.41
CA GLU A 176 34.64 30.17 -5.11
C GLU A 176 33.68 31.36 -5.18
N THR A 177 34.23 32.58 -5.30
CA THR A 177 33.43 33.81 -5.34
C THR A 177 32.42 33.80 -6.49
N GLU A 178 32.77 33.21 -7.63
CA GLU A 178 31.88 33.08 -8.79
C GLU A 178 30.73 32.11 -8.55
N ASP A 179 30.98 30.95 -7.95
CA ASP A 179 29.93 29.99 -7.60
C ASP A 179 28.99 30.58 -6.55
N LEU A 180 29.55 31.23 -5.53
CA LEU A 180 28.77 31.92 -4.50
C LEU A 180 27.88 33.02 -5.09
N TYR A 181 28.39 33.76 -6.09
CA TYR A 181 27.63 34.76 -6.83
C TYR A 181 26.46 34.13 -7.59
N ASN A 182 26.76 33.14 -8.44
CA ASN A 182 25.75 32.47 -9.28
C ASN A 182 24.64 31.84 -8.44
N LEU A 183 25.02 31.19 -7.33
CA LEU A 183 24.10 30.52 -6.43
C LEU A 183 23.24 31.55 -5.67
N SER A 184 23.84 32.61 -5.14
CA SER A 184 23.11 33.63 -4.38
C SER A 184 22.16 34.46 -5.25
N ILE A 185 22.55 34.81 -6.47
CA ILE A 185 21.65 35.45 -7.45
C ILE A 185 20.56 34.50 -7.92
N GLY A 186 20.90 33.22 -8.13
CA GLY A 186 19.93 32.19 -8.46
C GLY A 186 18.83 32.07 -7.40
N ILE A 187 19.21 32.03 -6.12
CA ILE A 187 18.26 32.01 -4.99
C ILE A 187 17.45 33.30 -4.93
N LEU A 188 18.09 34.46 -5.10
CA LEU A 188 17.40 35.76 -5.11
C LEU A 188 16.31 35.80 -6.19
N GLY A 189 16.60 35.29 -7.38
CA GLY A 189 15.65 35.18 -8.50
C GLY A 189 14.50 34.20 -8.30
N LEU A 190 14.54 33.35 -7.27
CA LEU A 190 13.43 32.45 -6.91
C LEU A 190 12.38 33.11 -6.01
N GLY A 191 12.64 34.31 -5.47
CA GLY A 191 11.79 34.95 -4.44
C GLY A 191 10.29 34.93 -4.74
N GLU A 192 9.89 35.35 -5.94
CA GLU A 192 8.47 35.34 -6.36
C GLU A 192 8.04 34.06 -7.10
N ARG A 193 8.99 33.22 -7.53
CA ARG A 193 8.74 32.04 -8.36
C ARG A 193 8.86 30.77 -7.53
N GLN A 194 7.72 30.17 -7.15
CA GLN A 194 7.64 28.92 -6.39
C GLN A 194 7.99 27.68 -7.25
N ARG A 195 9.21 27.63 -7.79
CA ARG A 195 9.70 26.48 -8.56
C ARG A 195 10.86 25.80 -7.84
N LEU A 196 11.01 24.49 -8.05
CA LEU A 196 12.21 23.80 -7.62
C LEU A 196 13.42 24.31 -8.39
N LYS A 197 14.55 24.43 -7.69
CA LYS A 197 15.85 24.74 -8.30
C LYS A 197 16.93 23.93 -7.61
N LEU A 198 17.84 23.37 -8.41
CA LEU A 198 19.03 22.66 -7.95
C LEU A 198 20.26 23.55 -8.17
N PHE A 199 21.06 23.70 -7.13
CA PHE A 199 22.42 24.23 -7.21
C PHE A 199 23.40 23.17 -6.74
N LEU A 200 24.57 23.10 -7.35
CA LEU A 200 25.54 22.05 -7.09
C LEU A 200 26.96 22.61 -7.22
N TRP A 201 27.83 22.26 -6.27
CA TRP A 201 29.27 22.56 -6.33
C TRP A 201 30.09 21.38 -5.80
N ARG A 202 31.34 21.27 -6.25
CA ARG A 202 32.26 20.19 -5.88
C ARG A 202 33.33 20.70 -4.92
N ASP A 203 33.72 19.86 -3.96
CA ASP A 203 34.92 20.12 -3.15
C ASP A 203 36.19 20.13 -4.05
N PRO A 204 37.20 20.97 -3.75
CA PRO A 204 38.44 21.06 -4.53
C PRO A 204 39.17 19.73 -4.76
N LEU A 205 38.99 18.73 -3.89
CA LEU A 205 39.61 17.42 -4.00
C LEU A 205 38.64 16.31 -4.47
N ASP A 206 37.46 16.68 -4.97
CA ASP A 206 36.43 15.76 -5.50
C ASP A 206 36.00 14.67 -4.51
N ARG A 207 36.00 14.98 -3.21
CA ARG A 207 35.59 14.04 -2.15
C ARG A 207 34.08 14.05 -1.90
N PHE A 208 33.47 15.22 -2.04
CA PHE A 208 32.06 15.43 -1.82
C PHE A 208 31.48 16.35 -2.90
N VAL A 209 30.19 16.19 -3.15
CA VAL A 209 29.38 17.12 -3.92
C VAL A 209 28.32 17.69 -2.99
N GLU A 210 28.28 19.00 -2.87
CA GLU A 210 27.24 19.70 -2.13
C GLU A 210 26.13 20.11 -3.10
N CYS A 211 24.88 19.83 -2.70
CA CYS A 211 23.69 20.16 -3.48
C CYS A 211 22.74 20.98 -2.62
N LEU A 212 22.35 22.17 -3.08
CA LEU A 212 21.28 22.95 -2.49
C LEU A 212 20.02 22.83 -3.33
N VAL A 213 18.98 22.20 -2.78
CA VAL A 213 17.68 22.07 -3.43
C VAL A 213 16.69 23.02 -2.78
N CYS A 214 16.22 24.00 -3.55
CA CYS A 214 15.12 24.87 -3.16
C CYS A 214 13.80 24.19 -3.57
N ILE A 215 12.90 23.92 -2.62
CA ILE A 215 11.64 23.20 -2.84
C ILE A 215 10.48 24.08 -2.36
N PRO A 216 9.38 24.24 -3.11
CA PRO A 216 8.16 24.87 -2.60
C PRO A 216 7.73 24.26 -1.26
N ARG A 217 7.45 25.10 -0.27
CA ARG A 217 7.22 24.67 1.12
C ARG A 217 6.04 23.70 1.27
N ASP A 218 5.01 23.86 0.46
CA ASP A 218 3.84 22.98 0.33
C ASP A 218 4.17 21.60 -0.26
N ARG A 219 5.31 21.48 -0.96
CA ARG A 219 5.81 20.23 -1.56
C ARG A 219 6.91 19.57 -0.74
N PHE A 220 7.38 20.22 0.33
CA PHE A 220 8.39 19.64 1.22
C PHE A 220 7.74 18.71 2.25
N ASN A 221 8.08 17.43 2.18
CA ASN A 221 7.78 16.41 3.18
C ASN A 221 8.95 15.40 3.24
N THR A 222 8.94 14.50 4.23
CA THR A 222 10.01 13.52 4.44
C THR A 222 10.22 12.62 3.21
N GLU A 223 9.13 12.21 2.56
CA GLU A 223 9.18 11.32 1.40
C GLU A 223 9.84 11.99 0.19
N ASN A 224 9.41 13.20 -0.17
CA ASN A 224 9.99 13.97 -1.26
C ASN A 224 11.47 14.28 -0.98
N ARG A 225 11.84 14.60 0.27
CA ARG A 225 13.24 14.77 0.68
C ARG A 225 14.07 13.52 0.42
N GLU A 226 13.55 12.33 0.72
CA GLU A 226 14.23 11.04 0.51
C GLU A 226 14.31 10.66 -0.96
N ARG A 227 13.23 10.85 -1.73
CA ARG A 227 13.21 10.63 -3.17
C ARG A 227 14.22 11.54 -3.88
N VAL A 228 14.26 12.82 -3.54
CA VAL A 228 15.27 13.78 -4.04
C VAL A 228 16.69 13.31 -3.68
N GLY A 229 16.92 12.89 -2.43
CA GLY A 229 18.22 12.40 -2.00
C GLY A 229 18.70 11.17 -2.77
N ARG A 230 17.80 10.22 -3.06
CA ARG A 230 18.11 9.04 -3.88
C ARG A 230 18.51 9.40 -5.31
N ILE A 231 17.77 10.31 -5.94
CA ILE A 231 18.07 10.76 -7.31
C ILE A 231 19.45 11.42 -7.36
N LEU A 232 19.78 12.27 -6.39
CA LEU A 232 21.08 12.93 -6.33
C LEU A 232 22.22 11.92 -6.09
N MET A 233 22.03 10.95 -5.19
CA MET A 233 22.99 9.87 -4.95
C MET A 233 23.27 9.05 -6.21
N GLU A 234 22.23 8.63 -6.92
CA GLU A 234 22.33 7.88 -8.17
C GLU A 234 23.04 8.71 -9.25
N ALA A 235 22.60 9.94 -9.47
CA ALA A 235 23.11 10.80 -10.55
C ALA A 235 24.59 11.19 -10.36
N LEU A 236 25.07 11.23 -9.11
CA LEU A 236 26.43 11.68 -8.78
C LEU A 236 27.38 10.52 -8.44
N GLY A 237 26.91 9.27 -8.40
CA GLY A 237 27.72 8.12 -7.98
C GLY A 237 28.11 8.18 -6.50
N GLY A 238 27.20 8.67 -5.65
CA GLY A 238 27.42 8.82 -4.22
C GLY A 238 27.40 7.50 -3.47
N VAL A 239 28.19 7.40 -2.40
CA VAL A 239 28.25 6.24 -1.49
C VAL A 239 27.70 6.53 -0.09
N ALA A 240 27.50 7.81 0.24
CA ALA A 240 26.81 8.24 1.46
C ALA A 240 26.19 9.62 1.23
N LEU A 241 25.10 9.91 1.95
CA LEU A 241 24.38 11.16 1.88
C LEU A 241 24.08 11.66 3.30
N ASP A 242 24.51 12.89 3.57
CA ASP A 242 24.05 13.69 4.70
C ASP A 242 23.17 14.83 4.20
N TRP A 243 22.33 15.38 5.08
CA TRP A 243 21.48 16.50 4.71
C TRP A 243 21.17 17.40 5.90
N THR A 244 20.85 18.66 5.62
CA THR A 244 20.35 19.64 6.59
C THR A 244 19.21 20.44 5.97
N LEU A 245 18.21 20.77 6.78
CA LEU A 245 17.06 21.58 6.36
C LEU A 245 17.19 22.98 6.94
N GLN A 246 16.98 23.95 6.06
CA GLN A 246 16.87 25.35 6.43
C GLN A 246 15.46 25.85 6.08
N LEU A 247 14.73 26.23 7.12
CA LEU A 247 13.44 26.90 7.01
C LEU A 247 13.63 28.38 7.35
N SER A 248 12.97 29.23 6.58
CA SER A 248 12.95 30.69 6.77
C SER A 248 11.53 31.22 6.55
N GLU A 249 11.35 32.54 6.59
CA GLU A 249 10.12 33.23 6.15
C GLU A 249 9.81 33.01 4.64
N SER A 250 10.76 32.48 3.88
CA SER A 250 10.58 32.16 2.47
C SER A 250 9.49 31.10 2.24
N ARG A 251 8.81 31.20 1.09
CA ARG A 251 7.90 30.16 0.58
C ARG A 251 8.62 28.91 0.04
N LEU A 252 9.96 28.90 0.09
CA LEU A 252 10.80 27.78 -0.29
C LEU A 252 11.48 27.18 0.95
N ALA A 253 11.37 25.87 1.09
CA ALA A 253 12.28 25.09 1.94
C ALA A 253 13.61 24.91 1.21
N ARG A 254 14.73 25.07 1.92
CA ARG A 254 16.06 24.83 1.36
C ARG A 254 16.64 23.59 2.02
N VAL A 255 16.92 22.57 1.23
CA VAL A 255 17.52 21.33 1.69
C VAL A 255 18.93 21.26 1.14
N HIS A 256 19.90 21.20 2.04
CA HIS A 256 21.31 21.09 1.70
C HIS A 256 21.72 19.63 1.85
N TYR A 257 22.12 18.99 0.75
CA TYR A 257 22.59 17.61 0.69
C TYR A 257 24.10 17.59 0.49
N ILE A 258 24.79 16.74 1.25
CA ILE A 258 26.24 16.50 1.13
C ILE A 258 26.41 15.06 0.69
N ILE A 259 26.90 14.86 -0.53
CA ILE A 259 27.01 13.55 -1.16
C ILE A 259 28.48 13.16 -1.21
N ARG A 260 28.83 12.09 -0.50
CA ARG A 260 30.18 11.54 -0.50
C ARG A 260 30.41 10.73 -1.75
N LEU A 261 31.48 11.04 -2.47
CA LEU A 261 31.85 10.34 -3.70
C LEU A 261 32.66 9.07 -3.40
N GLY A 262 32.50 8.06 -4.27
CA GLY A 262 33.32 6.84 -4.28
C GLY A 262 34.70 7.06 -4.92
N GLU A 263 35.43 5.97 -5.17
CA GLU A 263 36.75 6.03 -5.84
C GLU A 263 36.63 6.39 -7.33
N ASP A 264 35.50 6.08 -7.96
CA ASP A 264 35.17 6.41 -9.36
C ASP A 264 33.94 7.35 -9.44
N PRO A 265 34.09 8.66 -9.18
CA PRO A 265 32.97 9.59 -9.24
C PRO A 265 32.48 9.81 -10.68
N VAL A 266 31.17 9.93 -10.86
CA VAL A 266 30.59 10.33 -12.15
C VAL A 266 31.07 11.76 -12.49
N THR A 267 31.66 11.92 -13.66
CA THR A 267 32.07 13.23 -14.20
C THR A 267 31.19 13.59 -15.40
N GLY A 268 30.89 14.88 -15.60
CA GLY A 268 30.09 15.34 -16.74
C GLY A 268 28.57 15.18 -16.64
N TYR A 269 28.01 15.15 -15.42
CA TYR A 269 26.56 15.16 -15.23
C TYR A 269 25.91 16.48 -15.67
N ASP A 270 24.73 16.40 -16.28
CA ASP A 270 23.94 17.58 -16.65
C ASP A 270 22.98 17.98 -15.52
N VAL A 271 23.29 19.11 -14.88
CA VAL A 271 22.48 19.68 -13.79
C VAL A 271 21.05 19.94 -14.23
N ALA A 272 20.81 20.34 -15.49
CA ALA A 272 19.46 20.59 -16.00
C ALA A 272 18.64 19.29 -16.10
N THR A 273 19.25 18.20 -16.56
CA THR A 273 18.63 16.87 -16.58
C THR A 273 18.31 16.37 -15.17
N ILE A 274 19.21 16.54 -14.21
CA ILE A 274 18.96 16.18 -12.81
C ILE A 274 17.82 17.02 -12.25
N GLU A 275 17.85 18.34 -12.44
CA GLU A 275 16.79 19.27 -12.00
C GLU A 275 15.42 18.86 -12.57
N ALA A 276 15.35 18.50 -13.85
CA ALA A 276 14.11 18.04 -14.49
C ALA A 276 13.56 16.76 -13.84
N ARG A 277 14.42 15.77 -13.53
CA ARG A 277 14.02 14.56 -12.78
C ARG A 277 13.50 14.92 -11.39
N LEU A 278 14.17 15.83 -10.67
CA LEU A 278 13.72 16.29 -9.36
C LEU A 278 12.34 16.96 -9.46
N VAL A 279 12.12 17.84 -10.44
CA VAL A 279 10.83 18.53 -10.69
C VAL A 279 9.71 17.53 -10.93
N GLN A 280 9.94 16.46 -11.70
CA GLN A 280 8.93 15.42 -11.92
C GLN A 280 8.55 14.72 -10.60
N VAL A 281 9.54 14.34 -9.80
CA VAL A 281 9.30 13.59 -8.57
C VAL A 281 8.64 14.43 -7.46
N ILE A 282 8.82 15.75 -7.50
CA ILE A 282 8.14 16.68 -6.59
C ILE A 282 6.84 17.25 -7.16
N ARG A 283 6.36 16.81 -8.34
CA ARG A 283 5.04 17.25 -8.85
C ARG A 283 3.97 16.89 -7.82
N ALA A 284 3.01 17.79 -7.63
CA ALA A 284 1.93 17.55 -6.70
C ALA A 284 1.05 16.43 -7.27
N TRP A 285 0.80 15.39 -6.48
CA TRP A 285 -0.16 14.33 -6.80
C TRP A 285 -1.49 14.86 -7.35
N THR A 286 -1.93 16.04 -6.86
CA THR A 286 -3.13 16.74 -7.33
C THR A 286 -3.02 17.24 -8.78
N ASP A 287 -1.85 17.70 -9.23
CA ASP A 287 -1.64 18.14 -10.63
C ASP A 287 -1.75 16.93 -11.57
N GLU A 288 -1.16 15.79 -11.19
CA GLU A 288 -1.26 14.53 -11.93
C GLU A 288 -2.68 13.97 -11.96
N LEU A 289 -3.44 14.12 -10.88
CA LEU A 289 -4.84 13.72 -10.82
C LEU A 289 -5.67 14.51 -11.85
N ARG A 290 -5.42 15.82 -11.98
CA ARG A 290 -6.10 16.66 -12.97
C ARG A 290 -5.84 16.17 -14.40
N GLU A 291 -4.57 15.96 -14.74
CA GLU A 291 -4.17 15.45 -16.06
C GLU A 291 -4.81 14.08 -16.32
N ALA A 292 -4.74 13.15 -15.36
CA ALA A 292 -5.30 11.81 -15.51
C ALA A 292 -6.83 11.79 -15.66
N LEU A 293 -7.56 12.66 -14.95
CA LEU A 293 -9.01 12.79 -15.10
C LEU A 293 -9.42 13.35 -16.45
N ILE A 294 -8.66 14.31 -16.99
CA ILE A 294 -8.90 14.90 -18.31
C ILE A 294 -8.60 13.87 -19.41
N ASP A 295 -7.52 13.09 -19.26
CA ASP A 295 -7.15 12.04 -20.22
C ASP A 295 -8.26 10.97 -20.34
N GLU A 296 -8.83 10.52 -19.22
CA GLU A 296 -9.80 9.42 -19.18
C GLU A 296 -11.24 9.85 -19.51
N HIS A 297 -11.67 11.00 -18.99
CA HIS A 297 -13.07 11.46 -19.09
C HIS A 297 -13.28 12.64 -20.03
N GLY A 298 -12.23 13.11 -20.69
CA GLY A 298 -12.25 14.33 -21.50
C GLY A 298 -12.19 15.62 -20.67
N GLU A 299 -11.99 16.75 -21.34
CA GLU A 299 -11.71 18.02 -20.66
C GLU A 299 -12.87 18.52 -19.78
N GLU A 300 -14.11 18.45 -20.28
CA GLU A 300 -15.27 18.97 -19.56
C GLU A 300 -15.57 18.18 -18.27
N ASP A 301 -15.76 16.86 -18.39
CA ASP A 301 -16.12 16.02 -17.25
C ASP A 301 -14.91 15.74 -16.35
N GLY A 302 -13.70 15.65 -16.90
CA GLY A 302 -12.46 15.56 -16.13
C GLY A 302 -12.24 16.77 -15.22
N ILE A 303 -12.52 18.01 -15.70
CA ILE A 303 -12.44 19.21 -14.85
C ILE A 303 -13.52 19.22 -13.77
N LYS A 304 -14.75 18.76 -14.07
CA LYS A 304 -15.82 18.66 -13.06
C LYS A 304 -15.44 17.69 -11.94
N LEU A 305 -14.97 16.49 -12.30
CA LEU A 305 -14.48 15.50 -11.35
C LEU A 305 -13.29 16.03 -10.55
N PHE A 306 -12.33 16.70 -11.20
CA PHE A 306 -11.17 17.26 -10.52
C PHE A 306 -11.58 18.28 -9.44
N LYS A 307 -12.49 19.20 -9.74
CA LYS A 307 -12.99 20.18 -8.74
C LYS A 307 -13.64 19.51 -7.54
N ARG A 308 -14.29 18.36 -7.74
CA ARG A 308 -14.92 17.58 -6.67
C ARG A 308 -13.89 16.86 -5.80
N TYR A 309 -12.81 16.33 -6.39
CA TYR A 309 -11.88 15.43 -5.72
C TYR A 309 -10.49 16.02 -5.40
N GLU A 310 -10.15 17.23 -5.84
CA GLU A 310 -8.80 17.83 -5.66
C GLU A 310 -8.27 17.80 -4.22
N ARG A 311 -9.19 17.88 -3.24
CA ARG A 311 -8.91 17.86 -1.80
C ARG A 311 -9.48 16.64 -1.08
N ALA A 312 -10.12 15.72 -1.80
CA ALA A 312 -10.86 14.61 -1.21
C ALA A 312 -9.96 13.51 -0.66
N PHE A 313 -8.78 13.30 -1.24
CA PHE A 313 -7.89 12.21 -0.88
C PHE A 313 -6.98 12.57 0.30
N PRO A 314 -6.88 11.74 1.36
CA PRO A 314 -6.02 11.98 2.51
C PRO A 314 -4.53 11.75 2.17
N PRO A 315 -3.59 12.30 2.97
CA PRO A 315 -2.15 12.12 2.72
C PRO A 315 -1.70 10.66 2.63
N GLY A 316 -2.26 9.76 3.45
CA GLY A 316 -1.95 8.33 3.42
C GLY A 316 -2.36 7.65 2.11
N TYR A 317 -3.48 8.06 1.50
CA TYR A 317 -3.84 7.55 0.17
C TYR A 317 -2.83 8.04 -0.88
N ARG A 318 -2.44 9.32 -0.82
CA ARG A 318 -1.52 9.93 -1.80
C ARG A 318 -0.09 9.39 -1.70
N SER A 319 0.33 8.87 -0.55
CA SER A 319 1.61 8.17 -0.39
C SER A 319 1.57 6.76 -0.97
N ASP A 320 0.43 6.08 -0.85
CA ASP A 320 0.28 4.68 -1.24
C ASP A 320 -0.08 4.51 -2.72
N TRP A 321 -0.71 5.52 -3.33
CA TRP A 321 -1.31 5.45 -4.66
C TRP A 321 -0.81 6.56 -5.59
N VAL A 322 -0.52 6.19 -6.84
CA VAL A 322 -0.31 7.17 -7.91
C VAL A 322 -1.65 7.79 -8.34
N ALA A 323 -1.63 9.05 -8.79
CA ALA A 323 -2.84 9.78 -9.12
C ALA A 323 -3.69 9.13 -10.22
N ARG A 324 -3.05 8.44 -11.19
CA ARG A 324 -3.74 7.71 -12.25
C ARG A 324 -4.60 6.56 -11.70
N SER A 325 -4.16 5.87 -10.65
CA SER A 325 -4.95 4.81 -10.01
C SER A 325 -6.19 5.36 -9.30
N ALA A 326 -6.13 6.60 -8.83
CA ALA A 326 -7.26 7.25 -8.17
C ALA A 326 -8.42 7.57 -9.12
N VAL A 327 -8.18 7.65 -10.44
CA VAL A 327 -9.25 7.83 -11.44
C VAL A 327 -10.21 6.64 -11.43
N ALA A 328 -9.69 5.42 -11.37
CA ALA A 328 -10.51 4.21 -11.27
C ALA A 328 -11.30 4.16 -9.95
N ASP A 329 -10.68 4.57 -8.84
CA ASP A 329 -11.36 4.65 -7.54
C ASP A 329 -12.45 5.74 -7.54
N ILE A 330 -12.22 6.90 -8.17
CA ILE A 330 -13.24 7.94 -8.36
C ILE A 330 -14.44 7.38 -9.11
N ALA A 331 -14.22 6.63 -10.21
CA ALA A 331 -15.32 6.02 -10.95
C ALA A 331 -16.19 5.11 -10.07
N ARG A 332 -15.58 4.30 -9.20
CA ARG A 332 -16.32 3.47 -8.24
C ARG A 332 -17.03 4.27 -7.16
N ILE A 333 -16.45 5.39 -6.69
CA ILE A 333 -17.13 6.29 -5.74
C ILE A 333 -18.32 6.99 -6.40
N GLU A 334 -18.23 7.37 -7.67
CA GLU A 334 -19.36 7.92 -8.43
C GLU A 334 -20.48 6.88 -8.61
N GLU A 335 -20.14 5.64 -8.91
CA GLU A 335 -21.09 4.52 -9.00
C GLU A 335 -21.77 4.27 -7.65
N LEU A 336 -20.99 4.17 -6.56
CA LEU A 336 -21.48 4.00 -5.18
C LEU A 336 -22.48 5.08 -4.80
N ALA A 337 -22.22 6.34 -5.18
CA ALA A 337 -23.13 7.44 -4.89
C ALA A 337 -24.45 7.39 -5.68
N SER A 338 -24.51 6.61 -6.76
CA SER A 338 -25.72 6.42 -7.56
C SER A 338 -26.58 5.25 -7.11
N THR A 339 -25.95 4.17 -6.61
CA THR A 339 -26.64 2.94 -6.18
C THR A 339 -26.86 2.87 -4.67
N GLU A 340 -26.04 3.57 -3.88
CA GLU A 340 -25.86 3.41 -2.43
C GLU A 340 -25.41 2.00 -1.99
N ASP A 341 -25.23 1.08 -2.93
CA ASP A 341 -24.76 -0.28 -2.69
C ASP A 341 -23.23 -0.33 -2.64
N PRO A 342 -22.64 -1.08 -1.69
CA PRO A 342 -21.20 -1.27 -1.67
C PRO A 342 -20.68 -1.90 -2.95
N ILE A 343 -19.50 -1.48 -3.35
CA ILE A 343 -18.84 -1.96 -4.57
C ILE A 343 -17.53 -2.58 -4.15
N THR A 344 -17.11 -3.66 -4.82
CA THR A 344 -15.76 -4.19 -4.65
C THR A 344 -14.98 -4.21 -5.96
N SER A 345 -13.65 -4.19 -5.83
CA SER A 345 -12.71 -4.25 -6.95
C SER A 345 -11.49 -5.06 -6.52
N THR A 346 -11.04 -6.00 -7.36
CA THR A 346 -9.79 -6.73 -7.09
C THR A 346 -8.72 -6.38 -8.10
N TYR A 347 -7.47 -6.42 -7.65
CA TYR A 347 -6.31 -6.21 -8.50
C TYR A 347 -5.07 -6.85 -7.87
N ARG A 348 -4.06 -7.09 -8.71
CA ARG A 348 -2.76 -7.58 -8.28
C ARG A 348 -1.72 -6.46 -8.44
N PRO A 349 -1.02 -6.04 -7.37
CA PRO A 349 0.10 -5.11 -7.51
C PRO A 349 1.22 -5.72 -8.36
N LEU A 350 1.87 -4.91 -9.21
CA LEU A 350 2.94 -5.36 -10.13
C LEU A 350 4.13 -6.04 -9.40
N GLU A 351 4.44 -5.60 -8.19
CA GLU A 351 5.55 -6.12 -7.38
C GLU A 351 5.09 -7.14 -6.32
N ALA A 352 3.81 -7.54 -6.32
CA ALA A 352 3.30 -8.46 -5.31
C ALA A 352 3.86 -9.88 -5.51
N PRO A 353 4.29 -10.56 -4.42
CA PRO A 353 4.63 -11.98 -4.46
C PRO A 353 3.53 -12.83 -5.09
N ASP A 354 3.91 -14.01 -5.61
CA ASP A 354 2.93 -15.00 -6.06
C ASP A 354 1.98 -15.37 -4.91
N GLY A 355 0.68 -15.42 -5.23
CA GLY A 355 -0.38 -15.72 -4.27
C GLY A 355 -0.85 -14.52 -3.42
N MET A 356 -0.52 -13.28 -3.78
CA MET A 356 -1.09 -12.08 -3.15
C MET A 356 -1.95 -11.27 -4.12
N VAL A 357 -3.18 -10.97 -3.69
CA VAL A 357 -4.14 -10.11 -4.41
C VAL A 357 -4.73 -9.12 -3.43
N ARG A 358 -5.24 -8.01 -3.95
CA ARG A 358 -5.91 -6.99 -3.14
C ARG A 358 -7.37 -6.84 -3.52
N LEU A 359 -8.22 -6.62 -2.52
CA LEU A 359 -9.65 -6.38 -2.66
C LEU A 359 -9.97 -5.02 -2.01
N LYS A 360 -10.42 -4.07 -2.83
CA LYS A 360 -11.01 -2.82 -2.37
C LYS A 360 -12.51 -2.99 -2.16
N LEU A 361 -13.00 -2.57 -1.00
CA LEU A 361 -14.42 -2.38 -0.70
C LEU A 361 -14.70 -0.88 -0.61
N PHE A 362 -15.66 -0.40 -1.40
CA PHE A 362 -16.16 0.96 -1.43
C PHE A 362 -17.50 1.01 -0.70
N SER A 363 -17.64 1.91 0.28
CA SER A 363 -18.86 2.04 1.09
C SER A 363 -19.23 3.50 1.33
N SER A 364 -20.52 3.79 1.38
CA SER A 364 -21.09 5.12 1.68
C SER A 364 -21.05 5.45 3.17
N GLY A 365 -20.83 4.44 4.02
CA GLY A 365 -20.65 4.59 5.47
C GLY A 365 -19.44 3.82 5.98
N GLY A 366 -18.94 4.22 7.15
CA GLY A 366 -17.86 3.51 7.83
C GLY A 366 -18.28 2.08 8.17
N VAL A 367 -17.44 1.12 7.78
CA VAL A 367 -17.62 -0.30 8.02
C VAL A 367 -16.66 -0.75 9.12
N LEU A 368 -17.14 -1.58 10.05
CA LEU A 368 -16.27 -2.19 11.06
C LEU A 368 -15.57 -3.42 10.48
N LEU A 369 -14.29 -3.61 10.81
CA LEU A 369 -13.54 -4.80 10.42
C LEU A 369 -14.20 -6.10 10.92
N SER A 370 -14.86 -6.06 12.08
CA SER A 370 -15.62 -7.18 12.62
C SER A 370 -16.75 -7.66 11.71
N ASP A 371 -17.21 -6.82 10.79
CA ASP A 371 -18.34 -7.09 9.91
C ASP A 371 -17.88 -7.63 8.54
N VAL A 372 -16.61 -7.44 8.18
CA VAL A 372 -16.05 -7.80 6.86
C VAL A 372 -15.10 -8.99 6.93
N LEU A 373 -14.21 -9.00 7.93
CA LEU A 373 -13.17 -10.02 8.05
C LEU A 373 -13.76 -11.44 8.13
N PRO A 374 -14.82 -11.72 8.93
CA PRO A 374 -15.41 -13.05 8.96
C PRO A 374 -15.91 -13.51 7.59
N THR A 375 -16.54 -12.63 6.81
CA THR A 375 -17.04 -12.96 5.47
C THR A 375 -15.90 -13.31 4.51
N LEU A 376 -14.79 -12.56 4.55
CA LEU A 376 -13.61 -12.86 3.73
C LEU A 376 -12.98 -14.21 4.12
N GLU A 377 -12.88 -14.50 5.41
CA GLU A 377 -12.39 -15.77 5.91
C GLU A 377 -13.31 -16.94 5.52
N HIS A 378 -14.63 -16.76 5.64
CA HIS A 378 -15.61 -17.75 5.20
C HIS A 378 -15.58 -17.99 3.70
N LEU A 379 -15.23 -16.99 2.88
CA LEU A 379 -14.99 -17.17 1.44
C LEU A 379 -13.68 -17.93 1.14
N GLY A 380 -12.88 -18.24 2.16
CA GLY A 380 -11.63 -18.98 2.04
C GLY A 380 -10.40 -18.10 1.84
N ALA A 381 -10.52 -16.78 1.95
CA ALA A 381 -9.40 -15.86 1.86
C ALA A 381 -8.67 -15.73 3.21
N LYS A 382 -7.35 -15.57 3.18
CA LYS A 382 -6.56 -15.18 4.35
C LYS A 382 -6.19 -13.71 4.24
N VAL A 383 -6.62 -12.90 5.20
CA VAL A 383 -6.35 -11.46 5.21
C VAL A 383 -4.97 -11.19 5.83
N ALA A 384 -4.10 -10.52 5.10
CA ALA A 384 -2.73 -10.20 5.50
C ALA A 384 -2.59 -8.80 6.09
N ASP A 385 -3.18 -7.80 5.44
CA ASP A 385 -3.20 -6.40 5.89
C ASP A 385 -4.47 -5.68 5.41
N GLU A 386 -4.70 -4.48 5.95
CA GLU A 386 -5.81 -3.60 5.58
C GLU A 386 -5.33 -2.15 5.55
N ARG A 387 -5.83 -1.39 4.57
CA ARG A 387 -5.56 0.05 4.41
C ARG A 387 -6.89 0.80 4.24
N PRO A 388 -7.39 1.47 5.29
CA PRO A 388 -8.59 2.27 5.21
C PRO A 388 -8.30 3.69 4.74
N TYR A 389 -9.14 4.20 3.86
CA TYR A 389 -9.12 5.59 3.41
C TYR A 389 -10.51 6.20 3.44
N GLU A 390 -10.66 7.32 4.12
CA GLU A 390 -11.84 8.18 4.02
C GLU A 390 -11.60 9.20 2.90
N ILE A 391 -12.42 9.15 1.86
CA ILE A 391 -12.38 10.07 0.72
C ILE A 391 -13.53 11.04 0.89
N ALA A 392 -13.24 12.34 0.93
CA ALA A 392 -14.22 13.40 1.20
C ALA A 392 -14.45 14.30 -0.04
N PRO A 393 -15.32 13.90 -1.00
CA PRO A 393 -15.63 14.74 -2.14
C PRO A 393 -16.33 16.03 -1.70
N ALA A 394 -16.08 17.14 -2.40
CA ALA A 394 -16.52 18.47 -1.95
C ALA A 394 -18.05 18.69 -1.93
N ASP A 395 -18.81 17.89 -2.68
CA ASP A 395 -20.25 18.08 -2.91
C ASP A 395 -21.15 17.00 -2.28
N ARG A 396 -20.60 16.05 -1.52
CA ARG A 396 -21.35 14.93 -0.93
C ARG A 396 -20.69 14.38 0.35
N PRO A 397 -21.37 13.50 1.12
CA PRO A 397 -20.76 12.83 2.28
C PRO A 397 -19.52 11.99 1.90
N PRO A 398 -18.61 11.74 2.85
CA PRO A 398 -17.44 10.91 2.59
C PRO A 398 -17.79 9.49 2.13
N ALA A 399 -16.95 8.95 1.25
CA ALA A 399 -16.94 7.54 0.89
C ALA A 399 -15.71 6.87 1.50
N PHE A 400 -15.82 5.59 1.84
CA PHE A 400 -14.76 4.82 2.47
C PHE A 400 -14.23 3.79 1.49
N ILE A 401 -12.90 3.69 1.39
CA ILE A 401 -12.19 2.63 0.67
C ILE A 401 -11.47 1.78 1.71
N TYR A 402 -11.79 0.51 1.78
CA TYR A 402 -11.08 -0.49 2.57
C TYR A 402 -10.32 -1.41 1.63
N ASP A 403 -9.00 -1.33 1.64
CA ASP A 403 -8.14 -2.11 0.75
C ASP A 403 -7.46 -3.26 1.50
N PHE A 404 -7.94 -4.48 1.29
CA PHE A 404 -7.50 -5.70 1.97
C PHE A 404 -6.45 -6.44 1.14
N GLY A 405 -5.30 -6.75 1.74
CA GLY A 405 -4.35 -7.71 1.19
C GLY A 405 -4.80 -9.13 1.48
N LEU A 406 -5.03 -9.93 0.44
CA LEU A 406 -5.49 -11.32 0.54
C LEU A 406 -4.39 -12.26 0.05
N GLN A 407 -4.11 -13.30 0.84
CA GLN A 407 -3.33 -14.43 0.40
C GLN A 407 -4.26 -15.48 -0.23
N ALA A 408 -4.16 -15.67 -1.53
CA ALA A 408 -4.89 -16.66 -2.31
C ALA A 408 -4.10 -16.99 -3.58
N ASP A 409 -4.12 -18.25 -4.03
CA ASP A 409 -3.35 -18.68 -5.20
C ASP A 409 -3.75 -17.90 -6.46
N ALA A 410 -2.76 -17.25 -7.06
CA ALA A 410 -2.96 -16.23 -8.09
C ALA A 410 -3.61 -16.75 -9.38
N GLU A 411 -3.37 -18.02 -9.74
CA GLU A 411 -3.98 -18.67 -10.92
C GLU A 411 -5.51 -18.80 -10.81
N ASN A 412 -6.04 -18.91 -9.59
CA ASN A 412 -7.47 -19.03 -9.35
C ASN A 412 -8.16 -17.66 -9.30
N LEU A 413 -7.48 -16.59 -8.88
CA LEU A 413 -8.13 -15.29 -8.64
C LEU A 413 -8.64 -14.58 -9.88
N GLU A 414 -7.93 -14.62 -11.01
CA GLU A 414 -8.45 -14.01 -12.24
C GLU A 414 -9.73 -14.68 -12.72
N ARG A 415 -9.84 -16.00 -12.57
CA ARG A 415 -11.04 -16.79 -12.91
C ARG A 415 -12.16 -16.62 -11.89
N VAL A 416 -11.82 -16.36 -10.63
CA VAL A 416 -12.77 -16.38 -9.51
C VAL A 416 -13.09 -14.97 -9.00
N ARG A 417 -12.49 -13.92 -9.57
CA ARG A 417 -12.77 -12.52 -9.19
C ARG A 417 -14.26 -12.22 -9.15
N ASP A 418 -14.96 -12.52 -10.24
CA ASP A 418 -16.36 -12.16 -10.38
C ASP A 418 -17.22 -12.99 -9.41
N LEU A 419 -16.87 -14.27 -9.20
CA LEU A 419 -17.49 -15.14 -8.20
C LEU A 419 -17.29 -14.62 -6.76
N LEU A 420 -16.09 -14.14 -6.44
CA LEU A 420 -15.76 -13.56 -5.14
C LEU A 420 -16.55 -12.27 -4.91
N HIS A 421 -16.61 -11.40 -5.92
CA HIS A 421 -17.39 -10.16 -5.88
C HIS A 421 -18.87 -10.43 -5.64
N ASP A 422 -19.46 -11.30 -6.46
CA ASP A 422 -20.88 -11.66 -6.39
C ASP A 422 -21.23 -12.32 -5.06
N ALA A 423 -20.39 -13.24 -4.57
CA ALA A 423 -20.61 -13.91 -3.30
C ALA A 423 -20.49 -12.94 -2.12
N PHE A 424 -19.46 -12.09 -2.10
CA PHE A 424 -19.29 -11.09 -1.05
C PHE A 424 -20.49 -10.12 -1.00
N LEU A 425 -20.90 -9.57 -2.14
CA LEU A 425 -22.06 -8.67 -2.19
C LEU A 425 -23.37 -9.39 -1.88
N GLY A 426 -23.52 -10.64 -2.28
CA GLY A 426 -24.69 -11.46 -1.94
C GLY A 426 -24.80 -11.70 -0.43
N VAL A 427 -23.68 -11.93 0.25
CA VAL A 427 -23.63 -12.02 1.73
C VAL A 427 -23.95 -10.66 2.34
N TRP A 428 -23.34 -9.59 1.83
CA TRP A 428 -23.55 -8.22 2.32
C TRP A 428 -25.02 -7.78 2.24
N ARG A 429 -25.70 -8.07 1.13
CA ARG A 429 -27.13 -7.81 0.93
C ARG A 429 -28.03 -8.77 1.73
N GLY A 430 -27.46 -9.78 2.36
CA GLY A 430 -28.17 -10.81 3.11
C GLY A 430 -28.94 -11.80 2.22
N GLU A 431 -28.66 -11.81 0.92
CA GLU A 431 -29.20 -12.75 -0.09
C GLU A 431 -28.54 -14.13 0.02
N LEU A 432 -27.31 -14.17 0.52
CA LEU A 432 -26.57 -15.39 0.87
C LEU A 432 -26.36 -15.47 2.39
N GLU A 433 -26.10 -16.67 2.89
CA GLU A 433 -25.67 -16.89 4.28
C GLU A 433 -24.14 -16.79 4.39
N ASP A 434 -23.68 -16.35 5.56
CA ASP A 434 -22.27 -16.21 5.88
C ASP A 434 -21.82 -17.36 6.79
N ASP A 435 -21.35 -18.44 6.18
CA ASP A 435 -20.83 -19.64 6.87
C ASP A 435 -19.67 -20.27 6.10
N GLY A 436 -19.04 -21.30 6.66
CA GLY A 436 -17.84 -21.91 6.09
C GLY A 436 -18.04 -22.52 4.71
N LEU A 437 -19.28 -22.81 4.25
CA LEU A 437 -19.52 -23.31 2.89
C LEU A 437 -19.18 -22.29 1.82
N ASN A 438 -19.13 -21.00 2.15
CA ASN A 438 -18.68 -19.95 1.23
C ASN A 438 -17.25 -20.20 0.73
N GLY A 439 -16.45 -21.00 1.43
CA GLY A 439 -15.10 -21.38 1.00
C GLY A 439 -15.09 -22.18 -0.30
N LEU A 440 -16.21 -22.81 -0.66
CA LEU A 440 -16.40 -23.49 -1.93
C LEU A 440 -16.44 -22.53 -3.14
N VAL A 441 -16.70 -21.23 -2.93
CA VAL A 441 -16.63 -20.23 -4.00
C VAL A 441 -15.22 -20.20 -4.58
N LEU A 442 -14.21 -20.10 -3.71
CA LEU A 442 -12.80 -20.14 -4.11
C LEU A 442 -12.30 -21.57 -4.34
N GLY A 443 -12.57 -22.48 -3.41
CA GLY A 443 -12.00 -23.83 -3.42
C GLY A 443 -12.56 -24.74 -4.52
N ALA A 444 -13.84 -24.57 -4.88
CA ALA A 444 -14.53 -25.39 -5.87
C ALA A 444 -15.02 -24.60 -7.09
N THR A 445 -14.68 -23.30 -7.20
CA THR A 445 -15.11 -22.40 -8.29
C THR A 445 -16.63 -22.35 -8.47
N LEU A 446 -17.37 -22.38 -7.36
CA LEU A 446 -18.84 -22.37 -7.37
C LEU A 446 -19.41 -20.96 -7.21
N THR A 447 -20.55 -20.70 -7.84
CA THR A 447 -21.35 -19.48 -7.59
C THR A 447 -21.98 -19.52 -6.19
N GLY A 448 -22.29 -18.36 -5.60
CA GLY A 448 -23.04 -18.30 -4.34
C GLY A 448 -24.38 -19.04 -4.37
N ARG A 449 -25.03 -19.11 -5.54
CA ARG A 449 -26.26 -19.90 -5.74
C ARG A 449 -25.98 -21.40 -5.69
N GLN A 450 -24.93 -21.90 -6.33
CA GLN A 450 -24.53 -23.31 -6.25
C GLN A 450 -24.14 -23.69 -4.82
N VAL A 451 -23.41 -22.84 -4.10
CA VAL A 451 -23.13 -23.04 -2.67
C VAL A 451 -24.42 -23.10 -1.85
N SER A 452 -25.44 -22.31 -2.19
CA SER A 452 -26.75 -22.35 -1.54
C SER A 452 -27.50 -23.67 -1.76
N ILE A 453 -27.27 -24.39 -2.87
CA ILE A 453 -27.80 -25.75 -3.10
C ILE A 453 -27.16 -26.72 -2.10
N ILE A 454 -25.83 -26.71 -1.99
CA ILE A 454 -25.10 -27.52 -1.01
C ILE A 454 -25.59 -27.21 0.41
N ARG A 455 -25.70 -25.93 0.76
CA ARG A 455 -26.20 -25.48 2.06
C ARG A 455 -27.62 -25.97 2.34
N ALA A 456 -28.53 -25.90 1.37
CA ALA A 456 -29.88 -26.40 1.52
C ALA A 456 -29.90 -27.92 1.79
N ILE A 457 -29.07 -28.69 1.09
CA ILE A 457 -28.91 -30.14 1.33
C ILE A 457 -28.35 -30.41 2.72
N ALA A 458 -27.35 -29.64 3.18
CA ALA A 458 -26.79 -29.75 4.52
C ALA A 458 -27.87 -29.55 5.60
N LYS A 459 -28.66 -28.47 5.49
CA LYS A 459 -29.76 -28.17 6.42
C LYS A 459 -30.87 -29.23 6.37
N TYR A 460 -31.19 -29.75 5.18
CA TYR A 460 -32.13 -30.86 5.05
C TYR A 460 -31.62 -32.14 5.75
N LEU A 461 -30.36 -32.52 5.52
CA LEU A 461 -29.74 -33.68 6.17
C LEU A 461 -29.70 -33.52 7.69
N ARG A 462 -29.50 -32.30 8.18
CA ARG A 462 -29.59 -31.99 9.62
C ARG A 462 -30.97 -32.26 10.18
N GLN A 463 -32.02 -31.79 9.50
CA GLN A 463 -33.41 -32.11 9.83
C GLN A 463 -33.77 -33.60 9.64
N GLY A 464 -33.02 -34.30 8.78
CA GLY A 464 -33.09 -35.75 8.57
C GLY A 464 -32.49 -36.56 9.72
N GLY A 465 -31.73 -35.95 10.62
CA GLY A 465 -31.10 -36.60 11.78
C GLY A 465 -29.65 -37.02 11.56
N ILE A 466 -28.92 -36.38 10.65
CA ILE A 466 -27.48 -36.63 10.50
C ILE A 466 -26.73 -36.28 11.80
N GLY A 467 -25.88 -37.20 12.26
CA GLY A 467 -25.23 -37.13 13.58
C GLY A 467 -24.02 -36.18 13.68
N PHE A 468 -23.82 -35.31 12.69
CA PHE A 468 -22.67 -34.40 12.61
C PHE A 468 -23.09 -32.95 12.85
N SER A 469 -22.17 -32.13 13.37
CA SER A 469 -22.39 -30.68 13.53
C SER A 469 -22.25 -29.94 12.20
N ASP A 470 -22.89 -28.78 12.09
CA ASP A 470 -22.79 -27.91 10.92
C ASP A 470 -21.32 -27.61 10.59
N ALA A 471 -20.53 -27.14 11.56
CA ALA A 471 -19.11 -26.88 11.37
C ALA A 471 -18.28 -28.10 10.90
N TYR A 472 -18.69 -29.33 11.24
CA TYR A 472 -18.02 -30.53 10.73
C TYR A 472 -18.39 -30.79 9.27
N ILE A 473 -19.68 -30.69 8.93
CA ILE A 473 -20.17 -30.82 7.55
C ILE A 473 -19.54 -29.77 6.63
N GLU A 474 -19.50 -28.51 7.08
CA GLU A 474 -18.87 -27.40 6.37
C GLU A 474 -17.41 -27.72 6.05
N ARG A 475 -16.64 -28.10 7.07
CA ARG A 475 -15.23 -28.47 6.91
C ARG A 475 -15.02 -29.67 5.99
N THR A 476 -15.88 -30.69 6.06
CA THR A 476 -15.81 -31.85 5.16
C THR A 476 -15.99 -31.42 3.71
N LEU A 477 -16.99 -30.60 3.40
CA LEU A 477 -17.23 -30.15 2.03
C LEU A 477 -16.10 -29.24 1.53
N THR A 478 -15.63 -28.30 2.34
CA THR A 478 -14.52 -27.42 1.95
C THR A 478 -13.18 -28.15 1.87
N GLY A 479 -13.02 -29.27 2.60
CA GLY A 479 -11.85 -30.15 2.51
C GLY A 479 -11.85 -31.06 1.29
N HIS A 480 -13.01 -31.25 0.66
CA HIS A 480 -13.19 -32.06 -0.56
C HIS A 480 -13.88 -31.24 -1.68
N PRO A 481 -13.28 -30.11 -2.12
CA PRO A 481 -13.92 -29.19 -3.05
C PRO A 481 -14.24 -29.81 -4.41
N ASP A 482 -13.43 -30.76 -4.88
CA ASP A 482 -13.68 -31.50 -6.12
C ASP A 482 -14.97 -32.33 -6.05
N ILE A 483 -15.22 -33.00 -4.92
CA ILE A 483 -16.45 -33.76 -4.71
C ILE A 483 -17.65 -32.80 -4.64
N ALA A 484 -17.52 -31.67 -3.95
CA ALA A 484 -18.58 -30.65 -3.92
C ALA A 484 -18.92 -30.12 -5.32
N ARG A 485 -17.91 -29.89 -6.16
CA ARG A 485 -18.08 -29.49 -7.56
C ARG A 485 -18.77 -30.58 -8.38
N LEU A 486 -18.38 -31.84 -8.22
CA LEU A 486 -19.03 -32.97 -8.90
C LEU A 486 -20.49 -33.13 -8.48
N LEU A 487 -20.82 -32.95 -7.19
CA LEU A 487 -22.19 -32.98 -6.69
C LEU A 487 -23.08 -31.93 -7.36
N ILE A 488 -22.57 -30.71 -7.56
CA ILE A 488 -23.28 -29.65 -8.30
C ILE A 488 -23.44 -29.99 -9.76
N ARG A 489 -22.38 -30.47 -10.43
CA ARG A 489 -22.47 -30.89 -11.84
C ARG A 489 -23.48 -32.02 -12.04
N LEU A 490 -23.54 -32.97 -11.11
CA LEU A 490 -24.55 -34.04 -11.11
C LEU A 490 -25.96 -33.46 -10.89
N PHE A 491 -26.11 -32.49 -9.98
CA PHE A 491 -27.38 -31.83 -9.73
C PHE A 491 -27.89 -31.12 -11.00
N GLU A 492 -27.03 -30.35 -11.66
CA GLU A 492 -27.33 -29.64 -12.91
C GLU A 492 -27.67 -30.62 -14.04
N ALA A 493 -26.82 -31.61 -14.31
CA ALA A 493 -27.06 -32.62 -15.36
C ALA A 493 -28.39 -33.38 -15.17
N ARG A 494 -28.89 -33.49 -13.93
CA ARG A 494 -30.17 -34.15 -13.65
C ARG A 494 -31.37 -33.24 -13.71
N LEU A 495 -31.23 -31.96 -13.37
CA LEU A 495 -32.37 -31.10 -13.01
C LEU A 495 -32.41 -29.76 -13.73
N ASP A 496 -31.32 -29.32 -14.35
CA ASP A 496 -31.28 -28.11 -15.17
C ASP A 496 -31.90 -28.41 -16.54
N PRO A 497 -33.02 -27.76 -16.94
CA PRO A 497 -33.63 -27.98 -18.24
C PRO A 497 -32.69 -27.73 -19.43
N ASP A 498 -31.73 -26.81 -19.28
CA ASP A 498 -30.81 -26.42 -20.35
C ASP A 498 -29.55 -27.31 -20.39
N ALA A 499 -29.21 -27.96 -19.28
CA ALA A 499 -28.04 -28.84 -19.15
C ALA A 499 -28.39 -30.32 -18.89
N HIS A 500 -29.66 -30.69 -19.00
CA HIS A 500 -30.14 -32.04 -18.71
C HIS A 500 -29.52 -33.09 -19.64
N ASP A 501 -28.84 -34.07 -19.05
CA ASP A 501 -28.18 -35.17 -19.74
C ASP A 501 -28.09 -36.40 -18.81
N GLU A 502 -28.92 -37.42 -19.07
CA GLU A 502 -28.98 -38.64 -18.26
C GLU A 502 -27.67 -39.44 -18.31
N ASP A 503 -27.01 -39.53 -19.46
CA ASP A 503 -25.75 -40.27 -19.61
C ASP A 503 -24.61 -39.55 -18.88
N ALA A 504 -24.57 -38.22 -18.94
CA ALA A 504 -23.63 -37.41 -18.15
C ALA A 504 -23.89 -37.55 -16.65
N ALA A 505 -25.16 -37.55 -16.23
CA ALA A 505 -25.53 -37.76 -14.84
C ALA A 505 -25.10 -39.14 -14.32
N GLU A 506 -25.22 -40.20 -15.12
CA GLU A 506 -24.74 -41.53 -14.74
C GLU A 506 -23.20 -41.55 -14.62
N ARG A 507 -22.48 -40.98 -15.60
CA ARG A 507 -21.01 -40.87 -15.54
C ARG A 507 -20.52 -40.09 -14.33
N LEU A 508 -21.09 -38.91 -14.08
CA LEU A 508 -20.77 -38.07 -12.91
C LEU A 508 -21.10 -38.80 -11.61
N GLY A 509 -22.20 -39.56 -11.60
CA GLY A 509 -22.57 -40.41 -10.47
C GLY A 509 -21.49 -41.45 -10.14
N ASN A 510 -20.93 -42.10 -11.15
CA ASN A 510 -19.84 -43.07 -10.97
C ASN A 510 -18.53 -42.39 -10.57
N GLU A 511 -18.18 -41.26 -11.20
CA GLU A 511 -17.00 -40.46 -10.84
C GLU A 511 -17.03 -40.00 -9.38
N ILE A 512 -18.21 -39.61 -8.87
CA ILE A 512 -18.37 -39.27 -7.45
C ILE A 512 -18.16 -40.51 -6.57
N GLU A 513 -18.73 -41.67 -6.90
CA GLU A 513 -18.54 -42.89 -6.11
C GLU A 513 -17.06 -43.30 -6.04
N GLU A 514 -16.34 -43.21 -7.17
CA GLU A 514 -14.89 -43.45 -7.22
C GLU A 514 -14.11 -42.44 -6.34
N ALA A 515 -14.48 -41.16 -6.38
CA ALA A 515 -13.87 -40.14 -5.54
C ALA A 515 -14.16 -40.37 -4.04
N LEU A 516 -15.36 -40.85 -3.71
CA LEU A 516 -15.77 -41.18 -2.34
C LEU A 516 -14.99 -42.36 -1.79
N ASP A 517 -14.72 -43.38 -2.61
CA ASP A 517 -13.91 -44.54 -2.21
C ASP A 517 -12.46 -44.16 -1.86
N ALA A 518 -11.98 -43.02 -2.35
CA ALA A 518 -10.67 -42.47 -2.02
C ALA A 518 -10.64 -41.60 -0.74
N VAL A 519 -11.78 -41.33 -0.10
CA VAL A 519 -11.86 -40.50 1.11
C VAL A 519 -11.32 -41.25 2.32
N PRO A 520 -10.26 -40.77 3.01
CA PRO A 520 -9.63 -41.53 4.10
C PRO A 520 -10.49 -41.64 5.37
N SER A 521 -11.32 -40.63 5.64
CA SER A 521 -12.13 -40.55 6.86
C SER A 521 -13.51 -41.14 6.61
N LEU A 522 -13.87 -42.18 7.39
CA LEU A 522 -15.19 -42.83 7.31
C LEU A 522 -16.33 -41.86 7.62
N ASP A 523 -16.13 -40.90 8.52
CA ASP A 523 -17.15 -39.90 8.85
C ASP A 523 -17.36 -38.91 7.70
N GLU A 524 -16.27 -38.50 7.04
CA GLU A 524 -16.32 -37.62 5.86
C GLU A 524 -17.00 -38.32 4.67
N ASP A 525 -16.62 -39.58 4.41
CA ASP A 525 -17.27 -40.44 3.40
C ASP A 525 -18.79 -40.53 3.65
N ARG A 526 -19.20 -40.78 4.90
CA ARG A 526 -20.61 -40.86 5.28
C ARG A 526 -21.38 -39.57 5.00
N ILE A 527 -20.76 -38.43 5.25
CA ILE A 527 -21.35 -37.11 4.96
C ILE A 527 -21.52 -36.98 3.47
N LEU A 528 -20.44 -37.12 2.69
CA LEU A 528 -20.46 -36.89 1.25
C LEU A 528 -21.41 -37.86 0.52
N ARG A 529 -21.48 -39.14 0.94
CA ARG A 529 -22.49 -40.11 0.45
C ARG A 529 -23.92 -39.70 0.77
N SER A 530 -24.14 -39.07 1.92
CA SER A 530 -25.46 -38.54 2.28
C SER A 530 -25.87 -37.39 1.35
N PHE A 531 -24.92 -36.54 0.94
CA PHE A 531 -25.17 -35.49 -0.07
C PHE A 531 -25.51 -36.10 -1.43
N LEU A 532 -24.71 -37.05 -1.91
CA LEU A 532 -24.98 -37.76 -3.17
C LEU A 532 -26.37 -38.40 -3.17
N THR A 533 -26.76 -39.01 -2.05
CA THR A 533 -28.07 -39.62 -1.86
C THR A 533 -29.20 -38.59 -2.02
N VAL A 534 -29.07 -37.41 -1.40
CA VAL A 534 -30.10 -36.35 -1.50
C VAL A 534 -30.17 -35.77 -2.91
N VAL A 535 -29.02 -35.58 -3.57
CA VAL A 535 -28.98 -35.17 -4.98
C VAL A 535 -29.77 -36.17 -5.81
N ARG A 536 -29.43 -37.47 -5.77
CA ARG A 536 -30.15 -38.54 -6.50
C ARG A 536 -31.64 -38.61 -6.16
N ALA A 537 -32.01 -38.45 -4.89
CA ALA A 537 -33.40 -38.49 -4.44
C ALA A 537 -34.23 -37.25 -4.84
N THR A 538 -33.60 -36.17 -5.32
CA THR A 538 -34.30 -34.99 -5.82
C THR A 538 -34.96 -35.30 -7.16
N VAL A 539 -36.28 -35.10 -7.23
CA VAL A 539 -37.12 -35.36 -8.41
C VAL A 539 -37.60 -34.10 -9.12
N ARG A 540 -37.69 -32.96 -8.41
CA ARG A 540 -38.01 -31.65 -8.99
C ARG A 540 -37.38 -30.55 -8.14
N THR A 541 -37.06 -29.44 -8.79
CA THR A 541 -36.53 -28.24 -8.14
C THR A 541 -36.94 -26.98 -8.88
N ASN A 542 -36.97 -25.84 -8.20
CA ASN A 542 -37.16 -24.52 -8.79
C ASN A 542 -35.83 -23.74 -8.97
N VAL A 543 -34.69 -24.37 -8.72
CA VAL A 543 -33.36 -23.73 -8.78
C VAL A 543 -33.11 -23.04 -10.13
N PHE A 544 -33.58 -23.65 -11.22
CA PHE A 544 -33.39 -23.16 -12.60
C PHE A 544 -34.62 -22.41 -13.14
N GLN A 545 -35.68 -22.27 -12.34
CA GLN A 545 -36.87 -21.54 -12.73
C GLN A 545 -36.63 -20.02 -12.58
N PRO A 546 -36.90 -19.21 -13.62
CA PRO A 546 -36.87 -17.76 -13.49
C PRO A 546 -38.10 -17.27 -12.72
N GLY A 547 -37.88 -16.27 -11.88
CA GLY A 547 -38.93 -15.50 -11.22
C GLY A 547 -39.65 -14.55 -12.20
N ALA A 548 -40.63 -13.82 -11.68
CA ALA A 548 -41.47 -12.92 -12.48
C ALA A 548 -40.70 -11.75 -13.13
N ASP A 549 -39.56 -11.38 -12.57
CA ASP A 549 -38.64 -10.35 -13.05
C ASP A 549 -37.51 -10.90 -13.95
N GLY A 550 -37.56 -12.19 -14.28
CA GLY A 550 -36.52 -12.87 -15.04
C GLY A 550 -35.27 -13.25 -14.23
N LYS A 551 -35.22 -12.92 -12.92
CA LYS A 551 -34.11 -13.29 -12.04
C LYS A 551 -34.39 -14.61 -11.31
N PRO A 552 -33.38 -15.32 -10.83
CA PRO A 552 -33.60 -16.53 -10.04
C PRO A 552 -34.39 -16.25 -8.75
N HIS A 553 -35.19 -17.22 -8.30
CA HIS A 553 -35.91 -17.09 -7.02
C HIS A 553 -34.94 -16.89 -5.84
N PRO A 554 -35.32 -16.07 -4.82
CA PRO A 554 -34.52 -15.86 -3.60
C PRO A 554 -34.64 -17.03 -2.59
N TYR A 555 -35.28 -18.12 -3.00
CA TYR A 555 -35.46 -19.35 -2.24
C TYR A 555 -35.31 -20.55 -3.17
N LEU A 556 -34.87 -21.67 -2.62
CA LEU A 556 -34.66 -22.94 -3.32
C LEU A 556 -35.64 -23.98 -2.78
N SER A 557 -36.22 -24.76 -3.67
CA SER A 557 -37.19 -25.79 -3.34
C SER A 557 -36.76 -27.14 -3.92
N PHE A 558 -36.84 -28.19 -3.12
CA PHE A 558 -36.45 -29.54 -3.48
C PHE A 558 -37.59 -30.50 -3.18
N LYS A 559 -38.09 -31.18 -4.21
CA LYS A 559 -39.03 -32.30 -4.04
C LYS A 559 -38.21 -33.58 -4.02
N LEU A 560 -38.30 -34.32 -2.91
CA LEU A 560 -37.46 -35.47 -2.59
C LEU A 560 -38.30 -36.74 -2.50
N ASP A 561 -37.83 -37.81 -3.12
CA ASP A 561 -38.34 -39.16 -2.89
C ASP A 561 -37.72 -39.72 -1.60
N SER A 562 -38.49 -39.71 -0.51
CA SER A 562 -37.98 -40.10 0.81
C SER A 562 -37.58 -41.56 0.88
N ALA A 563 -38.13 -42.43 0.02
CA ALA A 563 -37.79 -43.85 0.01
C ALA A 563 -36.29 -44.07 -0.32
N GLN A 564 -35.74 -43.19 -1.16
CA GLN A 564 -34.34 -43.25 -1.59
C GLN A 564 -33.35 -42.67 -0.57
N ILE A 565 -33.82 -42.12 0.55
CA ILE A 565 -32.96 -41.47 1.56
C ILE A 565 -32.93 -42.35 2.82
N PRO A 566 -31.86 -43.17 3.04
CA PRO A 566 -31.83 -44.16 4.12
C PRO A 566 -31.92 -43.56 5.51
N ILE A 567 -31.25 -42.43 5.74
CA ILE A 567 -31.11 -41.80 7.07
C ILE A 567 -32.43 -41.29 7.66
N LEU A 568 -33.47 -41.10 6.85
CA LEU A 568 -34.74 -40.56 7.32
C LEU A 568 -35.45 -41.52 8.30
N PRO A 569 -36.00 -41.00 9.42
CA PRO A 569 -36.73 -41.81 10.39
C PRO A 569 -38.06 -42.34 9.81
N LEU A 570 -38.51 -43.47 10.33
CA LEU A 570 -39.80 -44.07 9.96
C LEU A 570 -41.01 -43.36 10.59
N PRO A 571 -42.18 -43.36 9.92
CA PRO A 571 -42.41 -43.79 8.54
C PRO A 571 -41.90 -42.72 7.56
N LYS A 572 -41.39 -43.17 6.42
CA LYS A 572 -40.96 -42.29 5.35
C LYS A 572 -42.20 -41.82 4.57
N PRO A 573 -42.45 -40.50 4.45
CA PRO A 573 -43.49 -40.01 3.55
C PRO A 573 -43.18 -40.42 2.10
N GLN A 574 -44.16 -40.34 1.20
CA GLN A 574 -43.88 -40.62 -0.22
C GLN A 574 -42.98 -39.52 -0.82
N PHE A 575 -43.26 -38.26 -0.48
CA PHE A 575 -42.46 -37.12 -0.91
C PHE A 575 -42.29 -36.13 0.23
N GLU A 576 -41.12 -35.49 0.25
CA GLU A 576 -40.84 -34.30 1.05
C GLU A 576 -40.56 -33.12 0.13
N ILE A 577 -41.16 -31.98 0.42
CA ILE A 577 -40.76 -30.71 -0.20
C ILE A 577 -40.02 -29.93 0.85
N PHE A 578 -38.73 -29.67 0.60
CA PHE A 578 -37.91 -28.81 1.43
C PHE A 578 -37.75 -27.46 0.74
N VAL A 579 -38.11 -26.37 1.41
CA VAL A 579 -37.91 -25.00 0.92
C VAL A 579 -36.92 -24.31 1.83
N TYR A 580 -35.90 -23.71 1.21
CA TYR A 580 -34.77 -23.12 1.89
C TYR A 580 -34.49 -21.70 1.36
N SER A 581 -34.19 -20.79 2.27
CA SER A 581 -33.65 -19.45 1.99
C SER A 581 -32.86 -18.96 3.21
N PRO A 582 -32.15 -17.83 3.13
CA PRO A 582 -31.53 -17.22 4.31
C PRO A 582 -32.53 -16.83 5.41
N ARG A 583 -33.83 -16.69 5.08
CA ARG A 583 -34.90 -16.25 6.00
C ARG A 583 -35.74 -17.38 6.58
N VAL A 584 -35.96 -18.47 5.82
CA VAL A 584 -36.83 -19.58 6.20
C VAL A 584 -36.27 -20.93 5.80
N GLU A 585 -36.44 -21.90 6.69
CA GLU A 585 -36.38 -23.33 6.40
C GLU A 585 -37.78 -23.92 6.59
N ALA A 586 -38.22 -24.72 5.63
CA ALA A 586 -39.56 -25.28 5.64
C ALA A 586 -39.60 -26.67 5.03
N VAL A 587 -40.51 -27.50 5.55
CA VAL A 587 -40.72 -28.86 5.05
C VAL A 587 -42.21 -29.14 4.89
N HIS A 588 -42.58 -29.87 3.84
CA HIS A 588 -43.90 -30.45 3.67
C HIS A 588 -43.79 -31.96 3.44
N LEU A 589 -44.27 -32.74 4.41
CA LEU A 589 -44.28 -34.20 4.38
C LEU A 589 -45.60 -34.69 3.80
N ARG A 590 -45.55 -35.50 2.75
CA ARG A 590 -46.73 -36.01 2.05
C ARG A 590 -46.73 -37.53 2.02
N GLY A 591 -47.71 -38.16 2.70
CA GLY A 591 -47.82 -39.62 2.76
C GLY A 591 -48.31 -40.30 1.48
N GLY A 592 -48.83 -39.55 0.49
CA GLY A 592 -49.27 -40.12 -0.78
C GLY A 592 -49.76 -39.10 -1.81
N LYS A 593 -50.11 -39.56 -3.03
CA LYS A 593 -50.59 -38.70 -4.12
C LYS A 593 -51.85 -37.88 -3.80
N VAL A 594 -52.68 -38.26 -2.84
CA VAL A 594 -53.82 -37.46 -2.37
C VAL A 594 -53.76 -37.41 -0.85
N ALA A 595 -53.25 -36.32 -0.28
CA ALA A 595 -53.02 -36.18 1.15
C ALA A 595 -53.52 -34.81 1.65
N ARG A 596 -53.95 -34.74 2.92
CA ARG A 596 -54.46 -33.51 3.54
C ARG A 596 -53.70 -33.19 4.83
N GLY A 597 -53.31 -31.92 4.97
CA GLY A 597 -52.47 -31.45 6.06
C GLY A 597 -52.53 -29.94 6.23
N GLY A 598 -52.39 -29.48 7.46
CA GLY A 598 -52.17 -28.05 7.76
C GLY A 598 -50.68 -27.74 7.90
N LEU A 599 -50.35 -26.44 7.96
CA LEU A 599 -49.00 -25.94 8.15
C LEU A 599 -48.77 -25.50 9.60
N ARG A 600 -47.53 -25.60 10.09
CA ARG A 600 -47.14 -25.26 11.46
C ARG A 600 -45.97 -24.27 11.43
N TRP A 601 -46.11 -23.14 12.11
CA TRP A 601 -44.93 -22.36 12.49
C TRP A 601 -44.34 -22.98 13.76
N SER A 602 -43.08 -23.41 13.67
CA SER A 602 -42.31 -24.02 14.75
C SER A 602 -41.25 -23.05 15.27
N ASP A 603 -41.00 -23.11 16.58
CA ASP A 603 -39.87 -22.49 17.27
C ASP A 603 -38.67 -23.45 17.42
N ARG A 604 -38.82 -24.72 17.01
CA ARG A 604 -37.82 -25.79 17.13
C ARG A 604 -36.83 -25.81 15.97
N ARG A 605 -35.99 -24.78 15.84
CA ARG A 605 -35.03 -24.65 14.72
C ARG A 605 -34.21 -25.91 14.45
N GLU A 606 -33.71 -26.55 15.50
CA GLU A 606 -32.83 -27.72 15.37
C GLU A 606 -33.52 -29.00 14.90
N ASP A 607 -34.84 -29.14 15.09
CA ASP A 607 -35.53 -30.40 14.80
C ASP A 607 -37.02 -30.26 14.41
N PHE A 608 -37.42 -29.14 13.81
CA PHE A 608 -38.81 -28.88 13.42
C PHE A 608 -39.37 -29.96 12.48
N ARG A 609 -38.53 -30.61 11.65
CA ARG A 609 -38.98 -31.73 10.82
C ARG A 609 -39.48 -32.91 11.66
N THR A 610 -38.85 -33.19 12.81
CA THR A 610 -39.30 -34.23 13.76
C THR A 610 -40.66 -33.88 14.34
N GLU A 611 -40.90 -32.61 14.69
CA GLU A 611 -42.23 -32.14 15.11
C GLU A 611 -43.26 -32.35 14.00
N VAL A 612 -42.96 -31.91 12.77
CA VAL A 612 -43.86 -32.03 11.61
C VAL A 612 -44.18 -33.50 11.30
N LEU A 613 -43.19 -34.40 11.41
CA LEU A 613 -43.39 -35.84 11.24
C LEU A 613 -44.31 -36.41 12.32
N GLY A 614 -44.13 -36.03 13.58
CA GLY A 614 -45.03 -36.41 14.67
C GLY A 614 -46.47 -35.96 14.44
N LEU A 615 -46.64 -34.72 13.96
CA LEU A 615 -47.95 -34.16 13.61
C LEU A 615 -48.57 -34.86 12.39
N MET A 616 -47.77 -35.24 11.39
CA MET A 616 -48.25 -36.05 10.26
C MET A 616 -48.73 -37.43 10.71
N LYS A 617 -47.97 -38.11 11.59
CA LYS A 617 -48.37 -39.41 12.18
C LYS A 617 -49.71 -39.31 12.89
N ALA A 618 -49.86 -38.31 13.75
CA ALA A 618 -51.13 -38.06 14.47
C ALA A 618 -52.29 -37.82 13.49
N GLN A 619 -52.04 -37.08 12.41
CA GLN A 619 -53.03 -36.79 11.39
C GLN A 619 -53.42 -38.02 10.56
N MET A 620 -52.48 -38.93 10.29
CA MET A 620 -52.76 -40.21 9.61
C MET A 620 -53.68 -41.09 10.46
N ILE A 621 -53.45 -41.18 11.77
CA ILE A 621 -54.33 -41.91 12.69
C ILE A 621 -55.71 -41.25 12.74
N LYS A 622 -55.78 -39.92 12.84
CA LYS A 622 -57.03 -39.17 12.95
C LYS A 622 -57.91 -39.28 11.69
N ASN A 623 -57.30 -39.26 10.51
CA ASN A 623 -58.00 -39.22 9.23
C ASN A 623 -58.11 -40.59 8.54
N ALA A 624 -57.69 -41.68 9.18
CA ALA A 624 -57.62 -43.03 8.59
C ALA A 624 -58.96 -43.49 7.96
N LEU A 625 -60.09 -42.99 8.46
CA LEU A 625 -61.44 -43.28 7.96
C LEU A 625 -61.91 -42.38 6.79
N ILE A 626 -61.21 -41.29 6.48
CA ILE A 626 -61.64 -40.27 5.49
C ILE A 626 -60.65 -40.15 4.33
N VAL A 627 -59.35 -40.06 4.61
CA VAL A 627 -58.28 -40.06 3.60
C VAL A 627 -57.17 -40.96 4.13
N PRO A 628 -56.79 -42.03 3.42
CA PRO A 628 -55.88 -43.05 3.96
C PRO A 628 -54.44 -42.55 4.20
N VAL A 629 -54.08 -41.38 3.68
CA VAL A 629 -52.74 -40.80 3.81
C VAL A 629 -52.78 -39.34 4.23
N GLY A 630 -51.96 -38.99 5.22
CA GLY A 630 -51.86 -37.65 5.80
C GLY A 630 -50.76 -36.80 5.16
N ALA A 631 -50.86 -35.49 5.31
CA ALA A 631 -49.76 -34.56 5.07
C ALA A 631 -49.59 -33.61 6.25
N LYS A 632 -48.41 -33.01 6.37
CA LYS A 632 -48.15 -31.92 7.30
C LYS A 632 -46.96 -31.12 6.80
N GLY A 633 -47.03 -29.80 6.91
CA GLY A 633 -45.85 -28.97 6.74
C GLY A 633 -45.54 -28.13 7.96
N GLY A 634 -44.31 -27.62 8.00
CA GLY A 634 -43.91 -26.65 8.99
C GLY A 634 -42.75 -25.78 8.53
N ILE A 635 -42.64 -24.61 9.15
CA ILE A 635 -41.64 -23.58 8.86
C ILE A 635 -40.93 -23.15 10.14
N VAL A 636 -39.68 -22.74 10.01
CA VAL A 636 -38.93 -22.01 11.03
C VAL A 636 -38.33 -20.72 10.46
N LEU A 637 -38.38 -19.65 11.24
CA LEU A 637 -37.79 -18.36 10.90
C LEU A 637 -36.32 -18.34 11.32
N LYS A 638 -35.44 -17.98 10.39
CA LYS A 638 -33.99 -17.95 10.62
C LYS A 638 -33.49 -16.58 11.09
N ARG A 639 -34.14 -15.52 10.62
CA ARG A 639 -33.82 -14.11 10.90
C ARG A 639 -35.04 -13.38 11.45
N PRO A 640 -35.57 -13.75 12.64
CA PRO A 640 -36.66 -13.00 13.25
C PRO A 640 -36.20 -11.55 13.55
N PRO A 641 -37.06 -10.54 13.33
CA PRO A 641 -36.67 -9.14 13.51
C PRO A 641 -36.37 -8.84 14.98
N ALA A 642 -35.25 -8.17 15.25
CA ALA A 642 -34.82 -7.81 16.60
C ALA A 642 -35.60 -6.62 17.19
N GLN A 643 -36.23 -5.80 16.34
CA GLN A 643 -36.98 -4.60 16.71
C GLN A 643 -38.39 -4.63 16.08
N GLY A 644 -39.30 -3.76 16.54
CA GLY A 644 -40.67 -3.69 16.01
C GLY A 644 -41.67 -4.67 16.66
N GLY A 645 -41.25 -5.39 17.70
CA GLY A 645 -42.14 -6.18 18.56
C GLY A 645 -42.95 -7.25 17.84
N ARG A 646 -44.15 -7.52 18.34
CA ARG A 646 -45.01 -8.62 17.86
C ARG A 646 -45.44 -8.45 16.40
N GLU A 647 -45.68 -7.22 15.96
CA GLU A 647 -46.14 -6.92 14.60
C GLU A 647 -45.05 -7.24 13.57
N ALA A 648 -43.82 -6.79 13.81
CA ALA A 648 -42.69 -7.12 12.93
C ALA A 648 -42.46 -8.63 12.83
N LEU A 649 -42.52 -9.35 13.96
CA LEU A 649 -42.38 -10.81 13.99
C LEU A 649 -43.50 -11.50 13.20
N GLN A 650 -44.75 -11.03 13.33
CA GLN A 650 -45.88 -11.57 12.60
C GLN A 650 -45.76 -11.31 11.08
N ASN A 651 -45.30 -10.13 10.69
CA ASN A 651 -45.06 -9.79 9.29
C ASN A 651 -43.96 -10.67 8.68
N GLU A 652 -42.87 -10.92 9.42
CA GLU A 652 -41.81 -11.85 9.00
C GLU A 652 -42.34 -13.28 8.84
N ALA A 653 -43.15 -13.74 9.80
CA ALA A 653 -43.78 -15.06 9.74
C ALA A 653 -44.68 -15.20 8.51
N ILE A 654 -45.47 -14.16 8.19
CA ILE A 654 -46.33 -14.14 6.99
C ILE A 654 -45.47 -14.14 5.71
N ALA A 655 -44.38 -13.37 5.66
CA ALA A 655 -43.48 -13.33 4.52
C ALA A 655 -42.83 -14.70 4.26
N CYS A 656 -42.26 -15.31 5.29
CA CYS A 656 -41.67 -16.65 5.22
C CYS A 656 -42.70 -17.74 4.89
N TYR A 657 -43.93 -17.60 5.39
CA TYR A 657 -45.03 -18.48 5.03
C TYR A 657 -45.40 -18.37 3.54
N LYS A 658 -45.45 -17.15 2.99
CA LYS A 658 -45.66 -16.92 1.56
C LYS A 658 -44.53 -17.54 0.74
N THR A 659 -43.27 -17.34 1.13
CA THR A 659 -42.10 -17.98 0.48
C THR A 659 -42.25 -19.49 0.42
N PHE A 660 -42.65 -20.12 1.54
CA PHE A 660 -42.87 -21.56 1.59
C PHE A 660 -44.00 -22.03 0.65
N LEU A 661 -45.13 -21.32 0.63
CA LEU A 661 -46.23 -21.65 -0.28
C LEU A 661 -45.81 -21.50 -1.74
N SER A 662 -45.16 -20.40 -2.11
CA SER A 662 -44.66 -20.19 -3.48
C SER A 662 -43.69 -21.30 -3.88
N GLY A 663 -42.69 -21.62 -3.03
CA GLY A 663 -41.73 -22.69 -3.33
C GLY A 663 -42.33 -24.08 -3.45
N MET A 664 -43.42 -24.37 -2.72
CA MET A 664 -44.18 -25.61 -2.97
C MET A 664 -44.87 -25.57 -4.33
N LEU A 665 -45.58 -24.47 -4.65
CA LEU A 665 -46.34 -24.33 -5.89
C LEU A 665 -45.44 -24.36 -7.14
N ASP A 666 -44.21 -23.87 -7.02
CA ASP A 666 -43.21 -23.90 -8.10
C ASP A 666 -42.90 -25.33 -8.59
N ILE A 667 -43.05 -26.36 -7.72
CA ILE A 667 -42.60 -27.74 -8.01
C ILE A 667 -43.68 -28.82 -7.88
N THR A 668 -44.91 -28.45 -7.51
CA THR A 668 -46.06 -29.36 -7.39
C THR A 668 -47.00 -29.22 -8.55
#